data_AF-N1QNK3-F1
#
_entry.id   AF-N1QNK3-F1
#
_cell.length_a   1.000
_cell.length_b   1.000
_cell.length_c   1.000
_cell.angle_alpha   90.00
_cell.angle_beta   90.00
_cell.angle_gamma   90.00
#
_symmetry.space_group_name_H-M   'P 1'
#
loop_
_entity.id
_entity.type
_entity.pdbx_description
1 polymer ?
#
loop_
_entity_poly.entity_id
_entity_poly.type
_entity_poly.pdbx_seq_one_letter_code
_entity_poly.pdbx_strand_id
1 'polypeptide(L)'
;MAIYEGAPYRPQDPNEIEEMLRGFEANKGKAKKSSGFSCKKATFAVNGTDIRVDSWRMQDWDYKKPNLPSYARGLFTTRTRNGHPEIAVRGYDKFFNHGEVPETEWKNVTANTRGPYELSVKENGCIIFIAGLEDGTLIVCSKHSTGDRTDVGASHASVGEQWVEKHLARVGKTRQQLALQLRSMNATAVAELCDDDFEEHVLAYSPEAAGLYLHGINLNLPEFATYPHHLVDRFADEWGFKKTTYLTNNNIEDVKSFLDRIAETGNFQGRDTEGFVIRCQSKANTGEWHDWFFKYKFEEPYLMYRQWRECTKAVIAQREPKYKKHKEITAEYITFARKQLHGNPALGKAYQQNHGIIKMRDDFLAQRGLTGAEIIRLEAQQGQVTNDAVTGDVVLVPVATIGCGKTTIALALCKLFGWGHIQNDNITVRRGKPLAFANACCAELEKYDAMIADRNNHQRRERQQLIEDVSKVVPNARFVALHFVHDRGNYDHIRQALRYRVLSRGDNHQTIHTSKGTDEIVGIMEGFLHRFEAVNSDAPPDDGFDLVINLDPTLDSRENLDTVITKLYAEYPQLFHDREMPSPDDMDSAIQWALSDYTVDIKHEIQGFDNKKSKGNNAPKSQPQSNGQPKEKKVEYFAVQVPAGRLVPILNAMFAGASPELSQMYNALRSQRRVQNEFHVTLIHRATAAEHQGTWARLTELHQKAAAPTEGRAYAIPDPNVGLCRVRLERLVWNSRVMAFVVTLVPFEGSHENFQSVNAIAHITIGTASSDIKPKEANDLLASWNWSRSQGINAAGTYEMAVPGNIELEGTVKAVLSR
;
A
#
# COMPACT_ATOMS: atom_id res chain seq x y z
N MET A 1 -39.32 15.51 -3.60
CA MET A 1 -40.04 15.80 -2.34
C MET A 1 -39.87 14.60 -1.43
N ALA A 2 -39.86 14.77 -0.11
CA ALA A 2 -39.89 13.64 0.82
C ALA A 2 -41.22 12.89 0.67
N ILE A 3 -41.16 11.60 0.32
CA ILE A 3 -42.35 10.76 0.09
C ILE A 3 -42.84 10.06 1.35
N TYR A 4 -41.97 9.89 2.35
CA TYR A 4 -42.34 9.43 3.68
C TYR A 4 -42.11 10.54 4.68
N GLU A 5 -42.97 10.62 5.69
CA GLU A 5 -42.74 11.46 6.85
C GLU A 5 -41.41 11.06 7.51
N GLY A 6 -40.55 12.04 7.81
CA GLY A 6 -39.21 11.81 8.36
C GLY A 6 -38.15 11.37 7.34
N ALA A 7 -38.46 11.18 6.06
CA ALA A 7 -37.46 10.88 5.04
C ALA A 7 -36.61 12.12 4.71
N PRO A 8 -35.27 12.00 4.63
CA PRO A 8 -34.44 13.10 4.14
C PRO A 8 -34.70 13.35 2.65
N TYR A 9 -34.68 14.61 2.25
CA TYR A 9 -34.75 15.03 0.85
C TYR A 9 -33.98 16.34 0.63
N ARG A 10 -33.11 16.35 -0.38
CA ARG A 10 -32.46 17.54 -0.92
C ARG A 10 -32.37 17.37 -2.44
N PRO A 11 -32.80 18.34 -3.26
CA PRO A 11 -32.53 18.31 -4.69
C PRO A 11 -31.02 18.47 -4.93
N GLN A 12 -30.50 17.94 -6.03
CA GLN A 12 -29.09 18.15 -6.35
C GLN A 12 -28.85 19.60 -6.81
N ASP A 13 -27.73 20.19 -6.39
CA ASP A 13 -27.23 21.46 -6.95
C ASP A 13 -26.17 21.16 -8.03
N PRO A 14 -26.43 21.48 -9.32
CA PRO A 14 -25.47 21.27 -10.39
C PRO A 14 -24.09 21.89 -10.14
N ASN A 15 -23.99 22.99 -9.38
CA ASN A 15 -22.72 23.64 -9.07
C ASN A 15 -21.88 22.82 -8.09
N GLU A 16 -22.48 22.29 -7.03
CA GLU A 16 -21.81 21.42 -6.06
C GLU A 16 -21.30 20.14 -6.73
N ILE A 17 -22.10 19.56 -7.64
CA ILE A 17 -21.69 18.37 -8.40
C ILE A 17 -20.54 18.70 -9.35
N GLU A 18 -20.60 19.82 -10.06
CA GLU A 18 -19.52 20.24 -10.96
C GLU A 18 -18.22 20.47 -10.16
N GLU A 19 -18.28 21.03 -8.96
CA GLU A 19 -17.13 21.16 -8.06
C GLU A 19 -16.57 19.80 -7.60
N MET A 20 -17.43 18.90 -7.14
CA MET A 20 -17.05 17.53 -6.79
C MET A 20 -16.36 16.83 -7.99
N LEU A 21 -16.94 16.97 -9.19
CA LEU A 21 -16.42 16.39 -10.43
C LEU A 21 -15.07 17.00 -10.83
N ARG A 22 -14.86 18.32 -10.66
CA ARG A 22 -13.54 18.94 -10.87
C ARG A 22 -12.50 18.33 -9.94
N GLY A 23 -12.86 18.09 -8.67
CA GLY A 23 -12.00 17.42 -7.70
C GLY A 23 -11.59 16.01 -8.15
N PHE A 24 -12.53 15.22 -8.65
CA PHE A 24 -12.23 13.89 -9.19
C PHE A 24 -11.45 13.94 -10.52
N GLU A 25 -11.83 14.76 -11.49
CA GLU A 25 -11.10 14.87 -12.77
C GLU A 25 -9.65 15.34 -12.57
N ALA A 26 -9.40 16.26 -11.62
CA ALA A 26 -8.05 16.71 -11.28
C ALA A 26 -7.15 15.59 -10.74
N ASN A 27 -7.74 14.54 -10.16
CA ASN A 27 -7.07 13.40 -9.53
C ASN A 27 -7.21 12.08 -10.33
N LYS A 28 -7.66 12.17 -11.59
CA LYS A 28 -7.81 11.03 -12.49
C LYS A 28 -6.44 10.48 -12.95
N GLY A 29 -6.18 9.20 -12.69
CA GLY A 29 -4.93 8.53 -13.09
C GLY A 29 -3.89 8.47 -11.97
N LYS A 30 -2.59 8.39 -12.30
CA LYS A 30 -1.50 8.26 -11.30
C LYS A 30 -1.32 9.59 -10.55
N ALA A 31 -1.25 9.51 -9.22
CA ALA A 31 -1.11 10.66 -8.33
C ALA A 31 0.02 11.62 -8.78
N LYS A 32 -0.29 12.91 -8.94
CA LYS A 32 0.71 13.98 -9.09
C LYS A 32 1.40 14.23 -7.73
N LYS A 33 2.63 14.74 -7.78
CA LYS A 33 3.62 14.81 -6.67
C LYS A 33 3.29 15.73 -5.46
N SER A 34 2.03 16.03 -5.15
CA SER A 34 1.68 16.69 -3.88
C SER A 34 0.34 16.20 -3.35
N SER A 35 0.32 15.67 -2.11
CA SER A 35 -0.83 15.46 -1.20
C SER A 35 -2.18 14.89 -1.70
N GLY A 36 -2.37 14.58 -2.98
CA GLY A 36 -3.64 14.17 -3.56
C GLY A 36 -4.01 12.69 -3.37
N PHE A 37 -5.22 12.34 -3.81
CA PHE A 37 -5.71 10.96 -3.94
C PHE A 37 -5.68 10.52 -5.42
N SER A 38 -5.90 9.24 -5.70
CA SER A 38 -5.98 8.74 -7.07
C SER A 38 -7.37 8.15 -7.33
N CYS A 39 -8.01 8.59 -8.40
CA CYS A 39 -9.25 7.96 -8.86
C CYS A 39 -9.16 7.45 -10.30
N LYS A 40 -9.95 6.41 -10.57
CA LYS A 40 -10.20 5.88 -11.91
C LYS A 40 -11.61 6.24 -12.32
N LYS A 41 -11.74 6.64 -13.58
CA LYS A 41 -13.02 6.91 -14.25
C LYS A 41 -13.25 5.85 -15.32
N ALA A 42 -14.42 5.23 -15.33
CA ALA A 42 -14.85 4.32 -16.38
C ALA A 42 -16.24 4.73 -16.87
N THR A 43 -16.40 4.92 -18.17
CA THR A 43 -17.67 5.35 -18.78
C THR A 43 -18.42 4.14 -19.34
N PHE A 44 -19.68 4.01 -18.97
CA PHE A 44 -20.58 2.94 -19.41
C PHE A 44 -21.76 3.53 -20.19
N ALA A 45 -22.18 2.85 -21.24
CA ALA A 45 -23.46 3.13 -21.90
C ALA A 45 -24.59 2.46 -21.12
N VAL A 46 -25.73 3.12 -21.01
CA VAL A 46 -26.93 2.53 -20.38
C VAL A 46 -27.76 1.86 -21.47
N ASN A 47 -27.93 0.54 -21.36
CA ASN A 47 -28.62 -0.28 -22.35
C ASN A 47 -30.02 0.28 -22.67
N GLY A 48 -30.34 0.39 -23.97
CA GLY A 48 -31.64 0.88 -24.43
C GLY A 48 -31.81 2.40 -24.42
N THR A 49 -30.76 3.18 -24.11
CA THR A 49 -30.80 4.65 -24.04
C THR A 49 -29.60 5.29 -24.75
N ASP A 50 -29.66 6.61 -24.93
CA ASP A 50 -28.51 7.45 -25.33
C ASP A 50 -27.68 7.94 -24.13
N ILE A 51 -28.07 7.57 -22.91
CA ILE A 51 -27.43 8.03 -21.67
C ILE A 51 -26.13 7.26 -21.42
N ARG A 52 -25.12 7.99 -20.96
CA ARG A 52 -23.84 7.44 -20.48
C ARG A 52 -23.63 7.80 -19.02
N VAL A 53 -23.06 6.87 -18.26
CA VAL A 53 -22.70 7.09 -16.85
C VAL A 53 -21.21 6.88 -16.65
N ASP A 54 -20.62 7.75 -15.83
CA ASP A 54 -19.22 7.69 -15.43
C ASP A 54 -19.12 7.12 -14.02
N SER A 55 -18.51 5.93 -13.89
CA SER A 55 -18.19 5.33 -12.59
C SER A 55 -16.85 5.84 -12.07
N TRP A 56 -16.85 6.28 -10.81
CA TRP A 56 -15.68 6.79 -10.10
C TRP A 56 -15.22 5.78 -9.04
N ARG A 57 -13.94 5.42 -9.10
CA ARG A 57 -13.33 4.47 -8.17
C ARG A 57 -12.02 5.02 -7.59
N MET A 58 -11.98 5.15 -6.27
CA MET A 58 -10.75 5.40 -5.50
C MET A 58 -10.15 4.10 -4.96
N GLN A 59 -8.90 4.17 -4.49
CA GLN A 59 -8.30 3.06 -3.74
C GLN A 59 -8.86 3.03 -2.32
N ASP A 60 -9.03 1.83 -1.75
CA ASP A 60 -9.71 1.68 -0.46
C ASP A 60 -8.97 2.42 0.68
N TRP A 61 -7.65 2.62 0.60
CA TRP A 61 -6.88 3.41 1.57
C TRP A 61 -6.98 4.93 1.37
N ASP A 62 -7.35 5.41 0.18
CA ASP A 62 -7.50 6.85 -0.08
C ASP A 62 -8.67 7.44 0.71
N TYR A 63 -9.70 6.65 1.01
CA TYR A 63 -10.83 7.03 1.85
C TYR A 63 -10.46 7.36 3.31
N LYS A 64 -9.23 7.02 3.75
CA LYS A 64 -8.72 7.43 5.07
C LYS A 64 -8.17 8.87 5.07
N LYS A 65 -8.06 9.50 3.90
CA LYS A 65 -7.55 10.88 3.78
C LYS A 65 -8.66 11.89 4.08
N PRO A 66 -8.33 13.03 4.69
CA PRO A 66 -9.27 14.14 4.84
C PRO A 66 -9.54 14.85 3.50
N ASN A 67 -10.63 15.62 3.44
CA ASN A 67 -10.96 16.55 2.36
C ASN A 67 -11.06 15.93 0.95
N LEU A 68 -11.63 14.72 0.85
CA LEU A 68 -11.99 14.15 -0.44
C LEU A 68 -13.22 14.87 -1.04
N PRO A 69 -13.32 15.00 -2.38
CA PRO A 69 -14.51 15.59 -3.01
C PRO A 69 -15.81 14.88 -2.64
N SER A 70 -15.74 13.56 -2.41
CA SER A 70 -16.79 12.76 -1.80
C SER A 70 -16.18 11.47 -1.25
N TYR A 71 -16.75 10.96 -0.16
CA TYR A 71 -16.37 9.67 0.44
C TYR A 71 -17.21 8.50 -0.08
N ALA A 72 -18.05 8.73 -1.09
CA ALA A 72 -18.91 7.71 -1.68
C ALA A 72 -18.10 6.52 -2.27
N ARG A 73 -18.54 5.31 -1.95
CA ARG A 73 -18.01 4.04 -2.48
C ARG A 73 -19.07 3.40 -3.37
N GLY A 74 -18.97 3.69 -4.66
CA GLY A 74 -19.98 3.35 -5.65
C GLY A 74 -20.67 4.60 -6.15
N LEU A 75 -19.92 5.44 -6.86
CA LEU A 75 -20.38 6.75 -7.34
C LEU A 75 -20.46 6.71 -8.87
N PHE A 76 -21.63 7.04 -9.41
CA PHE A 76 -21.84 7.18 -10.85
C PHE A 76 -22.46 8.54 -11.15
N THR A 77 -21.88 9.25 -12.12
CA THR A 77 -22.36 10.57 -12.55
C THR A 77 -22.76 10.54 -14.01
N THR A 78 -23.69 11.41 -14.41
CA THR A 78 -24.12 11.58 -15.79
C THR A 78 -24.30 13.07 -16.12
N ARG A 79 -24.70 13.36 -17.36
CA ARG A 79 -25.17 14.70 -17.75
C ARG A 79 -26.59 14.57 -18.25
N THR A 80 -27.46 15.45 -17.75
CA THR A 80 -28.83 15.61 -18.24
C THR A 80 -28.85 16.05 -19.70
N ARG A 81 -30.01 15.96 -20.36
CA ARG A 81 -30.19 16.45 -21.74
C ARG A 81 -29.90 17.95 -21.90
N ASN A 82 -30.06 18.72 -20.83
CA ASN A 82 -29.71 20.15 -20.77
C ASN A 82 -28.22 20.40 -20.48
N GLY A 83 -27.41 19.34 -20.36
CA GLY A 83 -25.96 19.42 -20.14
C GLY A 83 -25.53 19.57 -18.67
N HIS A 84 -26.47 19.71 -17.72
CA HIS A 84 -26.16 19.81 -16.30
C HIS A 84 -25.61 18.48 -15.76
N PRO A 85 -24.54 18.50 -14.95
CA PRO A 85 -24.04 17.30 -14.29
C PRO A 85 -25.03 16.79 -13.25
N GLU A 86 -25.06 15.48 -13.06
CA GLU A 86 -25.92 14.82 -12.08
C GLU A 86 -25.21 13.61 -11.45
N ILE A 87 -25.45 13.36 -10.17
CA ILE A 87 -25.15 12.08 -9.53
C ILE A 87 -26.29 11.11 -9.86
N ALA A 88 -26.01 10.13 -10.73
CA ALA A 88 -26.98 9.11 -11.11
C ALA A 88 -27.11 8.03 -10.02
N VAL A 89 -25.99 7.65 -9.39
CA VAL A 89 -25.94 6.61 -8.37
C VAL A 89 -24.96 6.99 -7.27
N ARG A 90 -25.38 6.81 -6.01
CA ARG A 90 -24.59 7.11 -4.81
C ARG A 90 -24.67 5.98 -3.77
N GLY A 91 -23.65 5.12 -3.74
CA GLY A 91 -23.45 4.14 -2.67
C GLY A 91 -23.06 4.80 -1.35
N TYR A 92 -22.96 4.06 -0.23
CA TYR A 92 -22.56 4.63 1.06
C TYR A 92 -21.17 5.25 1.05
N ASP A 93 -20.87 6.04 2.08
CA ASP A 93 -19.47 6.35 2.37
C ASP A 93 -18.69 5.08 2.68
N LYS A 94 -17.38 5.09 2.37
CA LYS A 94 -16.51 3.99 2.81
C LYS A 94 -16.46 3.98 4.34
N PHE A 95 -17.00 2.92 4.93
CA PHE A 95 -16.91 2.66 6.36
C PHE A 95 -15.92 1.53 6.70
N PHE A 96 -15.36 1.62 7.90
CA PHE A 96 -14.24 0.82 8.37
C PHE A 96 -14.67 -0.09 9.52
N ASN A 97 -13.92 -1.17 9.74
CA ASN A 97 -14.15 -2.07 10.87
C ASN A 97 -13.83 -1.34 12.18
N HIS A 98 -14.45 -1.77 13.28
CA HIS A 98 -13.98 -1.42 14.61
C HIS A 98 -12.45 -1.62 14.73
N GLY A 99 -11.74 -0.59 15.21
CA GLY A 99 -10.28 -0.58 15.37
C GLY A 99 -9.44 -0.43 14.08
N GLU A 100 -10.06 -0.27 12.90
CA GLU A 100 -9.34 -0.16 11.62
C GLU A 100 -8.81 1.27 11.33
N VAL A 101 -9.47 2.29 11.89
CA VAL A 101 -9.08 3.71 11.82
C VAL A 101 -9.36 4.36 13.18
N PRO A 102 -8.70 5.48 13.53
CA PRO A 102 -8.89 6.12 14.83
C PRO A 102 -10.37 6.37 15.16
N GLU A 103 -11.18 6.81 14.19
CA GLU A 103 -12.60 7.11 14.38
C GLU A 103 -13.44 5.89 14.78
N THR A 104 -13.01 4.68 14.45
CA THR A 104 -13.73 3.43 14.77
C THR A 104 -13.21 2.74 16.03
N GLU A 105 -12.26 3.34 16.77
CA GLU A 105 -11.84 2.89 18.10
C GLU A 105 -12.94 3.21 19.13
N TRP A 106 -13.20 2.30 20.08
CA TRP A 106 -14.33 2.42 21.01
C TRP A 106 -14.33 3.75 21.77
N LYS A 107 -13.17 4.22 22.25
CA LYS A 107 -13.04 5.53 22.91
C LYS A 107 -13.57 6.69 22.06
N ASN A 108 -13.31 6.65 20.75
CA ASN A 108 -13.70 7.70 19.82
C ASN A 108 -15.15 7.53 19.37
N VAL A 109 -15.62 6.29 19.20
CA VAL A 109 -17.03 5.99 18.95
C VAL A 109 -17.89 6.49 20.11
N THR A 110 -17.52 6.19 21.35
CA THR A 110 -18.25 6.65 22.55
C THR A 110 -18.24 8.18 22.69
N ALA A 111 -17.11 8.84 22.37
CA ALA A 111 -16.99 10.29 22.52
C ALA A 111 -17.65 11.11 21.39
N ASN A 112 -17.67 10.58 20.16
CA ASN A 112 -17.98 11.36 18.96
C ASN A 112 -19.23 10.89 18.20
N THR A 113 -19.89 9.82 18.63
CA THR A 113 -21.13 9.35 18.00
C THR A 113 -22.34 9.55 18.89
N ARG A 114 -23.53 9.52 18.28
CA ARG A 114 -24.80 9.48 19.00
C ARG A 114 -25.80 8.56 18.31
N GLY A 115 -26.65 7.96 19.12
CA GLY A 115 -27.75 7.13 18.64
C GLY A 115 -28.95 7.94 18.09
N PRO A 116 -30.02 7.24 17.69
CA PRO A 116 -30.18 5.79 17.79
C PRO A 116 -29.16 5.04 16.93
N TYR A 117 -28.55 4.01 17.50
CA TYR A 117 -27.64 3.10 16.82
C TYR A 117 -28.45 1.99 16.15
N GLU A 118 -28.46 1.96 14.83
CA GLU A 118 -29.13 0.91 14.05
C GLU A 118 -28.10 -0.16 13.66
N LEU A 119 -28.27 -1.37 14.18
CA LEU A 119 -27.39 -2.51 13.96
C LEU A 119 -28.05 -3.46 12.96
N SER A 120 -27.66 -3.38 11.70
CA SER A 120 -28.14 -4.28 10.65
C SER A 120 -27.19 -5.45 10.45
N VAL A 121 -27.76 -6.66 10.34
CA VAL A 121 -27.01 -7.85 9.95
C VAL A 121 -26.30 -7.58 8.63
N LYS A 122 -25.00 -7.87 8.60
CA LYS A 122 -24.21 -7.71 7.39
C LYS A 122 -24.41 -8.95 6.51
N GLU A 123 -25.39 -8.87 5.61
CA GLU A 123 -25.57 -9.86 4.55
C GLU A 123 -24.26 -10.07 3.74
N ASN A 124 -24.13 -11.25 3.15
CA ASN A 124 -22.89 -11.75 2.57
C ASN A 124 -23.10 -12.10 1.10
N GLY A 125 -23.15 -11.07 0.26
CA GLY A 125 -23.31 -11.21 -1.17
C GLY A 125 -22.52 -10.15 -1.93
N CYS A 126 -23.16 -9.59 -2.95
CA CYS A 126 -22.59 -8.47 -3.71
C CYS A 126 -23.52 -7.26 -3.74
N ILE A 127 -22.94 -6.07 -3.57
CA ILE A 127 -23.70 -4.82 -3.52
C ILE A 127 -24.26 -4.44 -4.90
N ILE A 128 -25.55 -4.09 -4.92
CA ILE A 128 -26.31 -3.62 -6.06
C ILE A 128 -26.90 -2.24 -5.74
N PHE A 129 -26.70 -1.30 -6.64
CA PHE A 129 -27.28 0.02 -6.59
C PHE A 129 -28.36 0.15 -7.65
N ILE A 130 -29.50 0.75 -7.28
CA ILE A 130 -30.65 0.91 -8.15
C ILE A 130 -31.08 2.38 -8.08
N ALA A 131 -31.19 3.04 -9.24
CA ALA A 131 -31.62 4.43 -9.33
C ALA A 131 -32.45 4.68 -10.60
N GLY A 132 -33.12 5.83 -10.67
CA GLY A 132 -33.84 6.27 -11.86
C GLY A 132 -33.08 7.40 -12.58
N LEU A 133 -33.03 7.32 -13.91
CA LEU A 133 -32.45 8.34 -14.79
C LEU A 133 -33.51 9.36 -15.25
N GLU A 134 -33.06 10.44 -15.89
CA GLU A 134 -33.92 11.54 -16.36
C GLU A 134 -35.03 11.10 -17.32
N ASP A 135 -34.75 10.12 -18.18
CA ASP A 135 -35.69 9.59 -19.17
C ASP A 135 -36.66 8.54 -18.60
N GLY A 136 -36.60 8.27 -17.30
CA GLY A 136 -37.40 7.24 -16.63
C GLY A 136 -36.79 5.83 -16.74
N THR A 137 -35.57 5.69 -17.25
CA THR A 137 -34.85 4.41 -17.27
C THR A 137 -34.38 4.04 -15.87
N LEU A 138 -34.56 2.76 -15.50
CA LEU A 138 -34.00 2.20 -14.27
C LEU A 138 -32.55 1.77 -14.52
N ILE A 139 -31.61 2.37 -13.81
CA ILE A 139 -30.21 1.93 -13.83
C ILE A 139 -29.95 0.99 -12.66
N VAL A 140 -29.30 -0.14 -12.95
CA VAL A 140 -28.86 -1.13 -11.96
C VAL A 140 -27.34 -1.29 -12.09
N CYS A 141 -26.61 -0.96 -11.03
CA CYS A 141 -25.17 -1.02 -10.99
C CYS A 141 -24.69 -2.03 -9.96
N SER A 142 -23.64 -2.79 -10.30
CA SER A 142 -22.75 -3.34 -9.28
C SER A 142 -21.88 -2.22 -8.69
N LYS A 143 -20.99 -2.57 -7.75
CA LYS A 143 -20.11 -1.60 -7.08
C LYS A 143 -19.43 -0.56 -7.99
N HIS A 144 -18.93 -0.96 -9.15
CA HIS A 144 -18.15 -0.09 -10.06
C HIS A 144 -18.44 -0.32 -11.56
N SER A 145 -19.53 -1.01 -11.88
CA SER A 145 -19.88 -1.37 -13.26
C SER A 145 -21.38 -1.48 -13.41
N THR A 146 -21.88 -1.19 -14.62
CA THR A 146 -23.28 -1.38 -15.03
C THR A 146 -23.32 -2.04 -16.41
N GLY A 147 -24.45 -2.66 -16.74
CA GLY A 147 -24.67 -3.34 -18.03
C GLY A 147 -23.88 -4.64 -18.20
N ASP A 148 -24.05 -5.24 -19.37
CA ASP A 148 -23.41 -6.52 -19.69
C ASP A 148 -21.91 -6.36 -19.94
N ARG A 149 -21.17 -7.39 -19.57
CA ARG A 149 -19.73 -7.48 -19.78
C ARG A 149 -19.43 -8.54 -20.82
N THR A 150 -18.60 -8.21 -21.81
CA THR A 150 -18.21 -9.16 -22.86
C THR A 150 -17.28 -10.27 -22.37
N ASP A 151 -16.71 -10.14 -21.17
CA ASP A 151 -15.69 -11.04 -20.60
C ASP A 151 -16.21 -12.00 -19.52
N VAL A 152 -17.49 -11.92 -19.12
CA VAL A 152 -18.10 -12.77 -18.08
C VAL A 152 -19.48 -13.23 -18.53
N GLY A 153 -19.91 -14.44 -18.17
CA GLY A 153 -21.19 -15.03 -18.60
C GLY A 153 -22.42 -14.19 -18.19
N ALA A 154 -22.47 -13.71 -16.95
CA ALA A 154 -23.45 -12.74 -16.47
C ALA A 154 -22.79 -11.76 -15.51
N SER A 155 -23.05 -10.46 -15.67
CA SER A 155 -22.52 -9.46 -14.75
C SER A 155 -23.37 -9.40 -13.47
N HIS A 156 -22.77 -9.00 -12.34
CA HIS A 156 -23.51 -8.80 -11.10
C HIS A 156 -24.66 -7.78 -11.27
N ALA A 157 -24.44 -6.75 -12.09
CA ALA A 157 -25.47 -5.76 -12.41
C ALA A 157 -26.65 -6.40 -13.15
N SER A 158 -26.37 -7.24 -14.15
CA SER A 158 -27.39 -7.94 -14.95
C SER A 158 -28.20 -8.92 -14.11
N VAL A 159 -27.57 -9.66 -13.18
CA VAL A 159 -28.29 -10.56 -12.26
C VAL A 159 -29.09 -9.77 -11.22
N GLY A 160 -28.54 -8.66 -10.72
CA GLY A 160 -29.28 -7.72 -9.89
C GLY A 160 -30.54 -7.21 -10.60
N GLU A 161 -30.43 -6.85 -11.88
CA GLU A 161 -31.54 -6.40 -12.72
C GLU A 161 -32.63 -7.47 -12.87
N GLN A 162 -32.25 -8.72 -13.13
CA GLN A 162 -33.19 -9.85 -13.15
C GLN A 162 -33.92 -10.04 -11.82
N TRP A 163 -33.22 -9.86 -10.69
CA TRP A 163 -33.84 -9.95 -9.37
C TRP A 163 -34.76 -8.77 -9.06
N VAL A 164 -34.43 -7.56 -9.54
CA VAL A 164 -35.36 -6.41 -9.47
C VAL A 164 -36.66 -6.76 -10.20
N GLU A 165 -36.59 -7.32 -11.40
CA GLU A 165 -37.78 -7.74 -12.16
C GLU A 165 -38.62 -8.78 -11.41
N LYS A 166 -37.97 -9.80 -10.84
CA LYS A 166 -38.65 -10.82 -10.01
C LYS A 166 -39.35 -10.22 -8.80
N HIS A 167 -38.70 -9.29 -8.10
CA HIS A 167 -39.27 -8.64 -6.92
C HIS A 167 -40.44 -7.73 -7.26
N LEU A 168 -40.30 -6.90 -8.31
CA LEU A 168 -41.36 -6.01 -8.76
C LEU A 168 -42.59 -6.75 -9.27
N ALA A 169 -42.40 -7.86 -10.01
CA ALA A 169 -43.49 -8.69 -10.50
C ALA A 169 -44.35 -9.26 -9.36
N ARG A 170 -43.74 -9.62 -8.22
CA ARG A 170 -44.46 -10.15 -7.04
C ARG A 170 -45.41 -9.14 -6.41
N VAL A 171 -45.14 -7.84 -6.57
CA VAL A 171 -45.97 -6.75 -6.04
C VAL A 171 -46.72 -6.00 -7.14
N GLY A 172 -46.74 -6.52 -8.38
CA GLY A 172 -47.47 -5.93 -9.50
C GLY A 172 -46.95 -4.57 -9.96
N LYS A 173 -45.66 -4.28 -9.74
CA LYS A 173 -45.02 -3.01 -10.13
C LYS A 173 -44.07 -3.20 -11.31
N THR A 174 -43.70 -2.10 -11.97
CA THR A 174 -42.81 -2.10 -13.13
C THR A 174 -41.49 -1.38 -12.86
N ARG A 175 -40.47 -1.68 -13.68
CA ARG A 175 -39.16 -1.02 -13.61
C ARG A 175 -39.25 0.50 -13.78
N GLN A 176 -40.09 0.94 -14.71
CA GLN A 176 -40.30 2.37 -14.97
C GLN A 176 -40.92 3.07 -13.75
N GLN A 177 -41.88 2.43 -13.07
CA GLN A 177 -42.43 2.97 -11.82
C GLN A 177 -41.37 3.11 -10.74
N LEU A 178 -40.50 2.11 -10.56
CA LEU A 178 -39.41 2.18 -9.58
C LEU A 178 -38.41 3.28 -9.93
N ALA A 179 -38.06 3.44 -11.21
CA ALA A 179 -37.15 4.48 -11.68
C ALA A 179 -37.71 5.88 -11.39
N LEU A 180 -38.97 6.13 -11.76
CA LEU A 180 -39.65 7.39 -11.50
C LEU A 180 -39.73 7.69 -9.99
N GLN A 181 -39.99 6.66 -9.17
CA GLN A 181 -40.02 6.82 -7.72
C GLN A 181 -38.65 7.24 -7.17
N LEU A 182 -37.59 6.48 -7.46
CA LEU A 182 -36.23 6.76 -6.98
C LEU A 182 -35.72 8.12 -7.47
N ARG A 183 -36.06 8.49 -8.71
CA ARG A 183 -35.76 9.83 -9.26
C ARG A 183 -36.47 10.93 -8.49
N SER A 184 -37.76 10.78 -8.17
CA SER A 184 -38.53 11.78 -7.41
C SER A 184 -38.00 12.00 -5.98
N MET A 185 -37.38 10.96 -5.42
CA MET A 185 -36.70 10.96 -4.13
C MET A 185 -35.30 11.57 -4.18
N ASN A 186 -34.75 11.77 -5.38
CA ASN A 186 -33.32 12.00 -5.58
C ASN A 186 -32.45 10.95 -4.87
N ALA A 187 -32.76 9.65 -5.06
CA ALA A 187 -32.18 8.60 -4.25
C ALA A 187 -31.68 7.39 -5.04
N THR A 188 -30.72 6.69 -4.43
CA THR A 188 -30.22 5.36 -4.82
C THR A 188 -30.68 4.36 -3.78
N ALA A 189 -31.41 3.33 -4.19
CA ALA A 189 -31.63 2.13 -3.38
C ALA A 189 -30.38 1.24 -3.41
N VAL A 190 -29.99 0.74 -2.24
CA VAL A 190 -28.78 -0.05 -2.02
C VAL A 190 -29.16 -1.40 -1.43
N ALA A 191 -28.90 -2.46 -2.18
CA ALA A 191 -29.23 -3.82 -1.81
C ALA A 191 -28.00 -4.74 -1.89
N GLU A 192 -28.04 -5.84 -1.15
CA GLU A 192 -27.09 -6.93 -1.25
C GLU A 192 -27.78 -8.05 -2.03
N LEU A 193 -27.19 -8.44 -3.16
CA LEU A 193 -27.62 -9.62 -3.92
C LEU A 193 -26.98 -10.86 -3.28
N CYS A 194 -27.83 -11.72 -2.75
CA CYS A 194 -27.43 -13.00 -2.17
C CYS A 194 -28.16 -14.12 -2.91
N ASP A 195 -27.42 -14.93 -3.66
CA ASP A 195 -27.97 -15.96 -4.54
C ASP A 195 -26.90 -17.01 -4.86
N ASP A 196 -26.91 -18.14 -4.16
CA ASP A 196 -25.89 -19.20 -4.29
C ASP A 196 -25.94 -19.88 -5.68
N ASP A 197 -27.08 -19.84 -6.37
CA ASP A 197 -27.21 -20.31 -7.76
C ASP A 197 -26.44 -19.42 -8.74
N PHE A 198 -26.19 -18.16 -8.38
CA PHE A 198 -25.39 -17.22 -9.15
C PHE A 198 -23.92 -17.20 -8.69
N GLU A 199 -23.67 -16.98 -7.40
CA GLU A 199 -22.32 -16.91 -6.84
C GLU A 199 -22.36 -17.22 -5.33
N GLU A 200 -21.73 -18.31 -4.90
CA GLU A 200 -21.57 -18.61 -3.47
C GLU A 200 -20.51 -17.72 -2.83
N HIS A 201 -20.81 -17.16 -1.67
CA HIS A 201 -19.87 -16.38 -0.87
C HIS A 201 -19.29 -17.18 0.30
N VAL A 202 -19.70 -16.86 1.54
CA VAL A 202 -19.29 -17.54 2.78
C VAL A 202 -20.51 -18.06 3.50
N LEU A 203 -21.58 -17.28 3.59
CA LEU A 203 -22.86 -17.72 4.16
C LEU A 203 -23.74 -18.32 3.07
N ALA A 204 -24.52 -19.34 3.44
CA ALA A 204 -25.45 -19.98 2.53
C ALA A 204 -26.77 -19.20 2.42
N TYR A 205 -27.32 -19.19 1.22
CA TYR A 205 -28.61 -18.63 0.88
C TYR A 205 -29.41 -19.67 0.09
N SER A 206 -30.45 -20.24 0.73
CA SER A 206 -31.36 -21.16 0.05
C SER A 206 -32.10 -20.47 -1.10
N PRO A 207 -32.69 -21.21 -2.06
CA PRO A 207 -33.48 -20.63 -3.13
C PRO A 207 -34.60 -19.69 -2.66
N GLU A 208 -35.20 -19.96 -1.50
CA GLU A 208 -36.22 -19.11 -0.87
C GLU A 208 -35.62 -17.84 -0.25
N ALA A 209 -34.40 -17.96 0.29
CA ALA A 209 -33.64 -16.85 0.85
C ALA A 209 -32.95 -16.01 -0.23
N ALA A 210 -32.83 -16.50 -1.47
CA ALA A 210 -32.15 -15.80 -2.54
C ALA A 210 -32.88 -14.52 -2.98
N GLY A 211 -32.10 -13.49 -3.30
CA GLY A 211 -32.56 -12.24 -3.88
C GLY A 211 -31.86 -10.99 -3.33
N LEU A 212 -32.44 -9.83 -3.65
CA LEU A 212 -31.95 -8.53 -3.20
C LEU A 212 -32.48 -8.17 -1.80
N TYR A 213 -31.58 -8.09 -0.83
CA TYR A 213 -31.83 -7.58 0.51
C TYR A 213 -31.58 -6.08 0.53
N LEU A 214 -32.65 -5.27 0.60
CA LEU A 214 -32.54 -3.83 0.65
C LEU A 214 -32.07 -3.41 2.04
N HIS A 215 -30.86 -2.85 2.10
CA HIS A 215 -30.28 -2.38 3.34
C HIS A 215 -30.16 -0.86 3.39
N GLY A 216 -30.38 -0.10 2.32
CA GLY A 216 -30.51 1.35 2.50
C GLY A 216 -30.90 2.13 1.27
N ILE A 217 -31.12 3.41 1.50
CA ILE A 217 -31.51 4.37 0.48
C ILE A 217 -30.72 5.64 0.74
N ASN A 218 -29.88 6.03 -0.20
CA ASN A 218 -29.02 7.20 -0.07
C ASN A 218 -29.50 8.31 -0.98
N LEU A 219 -29.40 9.56 -0.55
CA LEU A 219 -29.60 10.69 -1.44
C LEU A 219 -28.44 10.79 -2.43
N ASN A 220 -28.75 11.15 -3.68
CA ASN A 220 -27.77 11.35 -4.73
C ASN A 220 -27.12 12.73 -4.59
N LEU A 221 -26.29 12.90 -3.55
CA LEU A 221 -25.61 14.14 -3.17
C LEU A 221 -24.10 13.89 -3.01
N PRO A 222 -23.25 14.93 -3.11
CA PRO A 222 -21.83 14.80 -2.81
C PRO A 222 -21.57 14.29 -1.39
N GLU A 223 -22.26 14.85 -0.40
CA GLU A 223 -22.24 14.44 1.00
C GLU A 223 -23.05 13.15 1.24
N PHE A 224 -22.92 12.57 2.44
CA PHE A 224 -23.66 11.38 2.82
C PHE A 224 -24.93 11.73 3.59
N ALA A 225 -26.06 11.31 3.03
CA ALA A 225 -27.36 11.35 3.68
C ALA A 225 -28.11 10.07 3.33
N THR A 226 -28.61 9.37 4.34
CA THR A 226 -29.23 8.04 4.19
C THR A 226 -30.55 7.94 4.94
N TYR A 227 -31.40 7.03 4.49
CA TYR A 227 -32.69 6.80 5.13
C TYR A 227 -32.51 5.94 6.40
N PRO A 228 -33.27 6.24 7.48
CA PRO A 228 -33.32 5.36 8.64
C PRO A 228 -33.98 4.02 8.28
N HIS A 229 -33.60 2.93 8.96
CA HIS A 229 -33.99 1.58 8.56
C HIS A 229 -35.49 1.36 8.43
N HIS A 230 -36.30 1.93 9.33
CA HIS A 230 -37.76 1.75 9.27
C HIS A 230 -38.37 2.26 7.95
N LEU A 231 -37.79 3.29 7.31
CA LEU A 231 -38.21 3.78 6.01
C LEU A 231 -37.64 2.93 4.86
N VAL A 232 -36.46 2.36 5.05
CA VAL A 232 -35.88 1.37 4.12
C VAL A 232 -36.75 0.12 4.07
N ASP A 233 -37.16 -0.39 5.23
CA ASP A 233 -38.07 -1.54 5.35
C ASP A 233 -39.42 -1.27 4.70
N ARG A 234 -39.99 -0.08 4.93
CA ARG A 234 -41.23 0.33 4.26
C ARG A 234 -41.07 0.33 2.74
N PHE A 235 -39.97 0.88 2.24
CA PHE A 235 -39.68 0.85 0.80
C PHE A 235 -39.47 -0.58 0.29
N ALA A 236 -38.81 -1.44 1.07
CA ALA A 236 -38.64 -2.85 0.71
C ALA A 236 -39.99 -3.57 0.56
N ASP A 237 -40.89 -3.40 1.54
CA ASP A 237 -42.24 -3.97 1.51
C ASP A 237 -43.05 -3.43 0.32
N GLU A 238 -42.99 -2.13 0.05
CA GLU A 238 -43.70 -1.49 -1.06
C GLU A 238 -43.20 -1.94 -2.45
N TRP A 239 -41.90 -2.28 -2.59
CA TRP A 239 -41.28 -2.59 -3.88
C TRP A 239 -40.84 -4.06 -4.02
N GLY A 240 -41.20 -4.90 -3.05
CA GLY A 240 -41.00 -6.36 -3.09
C GLY A 240 -39.58 -6.84 -2.77
N PHE A 241 -38.71 -5.97 -2.25
CA PHE A 241 -37.35 -6.37 -1.84
C PHE A 241 -37.38 -7.18 -0.54
N LYS A 242 -36.32 -7.95 -0.28
CA LYS A 242 -36.11 -8.58 1.02
C LYS A 242 -35.63 -7.53 2.03
N LYS A 243 -36.06 -7.64 3.28
CA LYS A 243 -35.62 -6.77 4.37
C LYS A 243 -34.36 -7.31 5.02
N THR A 244 -33.49 -6.41 5.47
CA THR A 244 -32.33 -6.76 6.29
C THR A 244 -32.73 -6.71 7.76
N THR A 245 -32.49 -7.79 8.49
CA THR A 245 -32.73 -7.81 9.94
C THR A 245 -31.86 -6.76 10.63
N TYR A 246 -32.48 -5.91 11.44
CA TYR A 246 -31.77 -4.93 12.26
C TYR A 246 -32.39 -4.81 13.65
N LEU A 247 -31.64 -4.20 14.55
CA LEU A 247 -32.10 -3.76 15.87
C LEU A 247 -31.66 -2.33 16.11
N THR A 248 -32.33 -1.66 17.05
CA THR A 248 -32.01 -0.28 17.41
C THR A 248 -31.71 -0.21 18.89
N ASN A 249 -30.67 0.54 19.25
CA ASN A 249 -30.33 0.83 20.64
C ASN A 249 -29.89 2.29 20.79
N ASN A 250 -30.18 2.93 21.91
CA ASN A 250 -29.80 4.32 22.15
C ASN A 250 -28.45 4.46 22.87
N ASN A 251 -27.96 3.38 23.50
CA ASN A 251 -26.74 3.38 24.29
C ASN A 251 -25.62 2.60 23.59
N ILE A 252 -24.49 3.26 23.39
CA ILE A 252 -23.33 2.66 22.71
C ILE A 252 -22.67 1.54 23.52
N GLU A 253 -22.75 1.58 24.84
CA GLU A 253 -22.18 0.52 25.68
C GLU A 253 -23.00 -0.77 25.55
N ASP A 254 -24.32 -0.66 25.52
CA ASP A 254 -25.21 -1.81 25.27
C ASP A 254 -24.99 -2.39 23.87
N VAL A 255 -24.72 -1.53 22.88
CA VAL A 255 -24.34 -1.93 21.52
C VAL A 255 -23.03 -2.72 21.53
N LYS A 256 -22.00 -2.22 22.24
CA LYS A 256 -20.72 -2.91 22.36
C LYS A 256 -20.89 -4.27 23.02
N SER A 257 -21.54 -4.34 24.19
CA SER A 257 -21.79 -5.61 24.90
C SER A 257 -22.61 -6.59 24.06
N PHE A 258 -23.58 -6.09 23.29
CA PHE A 258 -24.33 -6.92 22.35
C PHE A 258 -23.40 -7.53 21.28
N LEU A 259 -22.55 -6.74 20.65
CA LEU A 259 -21.64 -7.18 19.59
C LEU A 259 -20.59 -8.18 20.11
N ASP A 260 -20.00 -7.89 21.28
CA ASP A 260 -19.00 -8.76 21.93
C ASP A 260 -19.60 -10.17 22.19
N ARG A 261 -20.83 -10.23 22.71
CA ARG A 261 -21.52 -11.51 22.97
C ARG A 261 -21.83 -12.29 21.69
N ILE A 262 -22.27 -11.62 20.62
CA ILE A 262 -22.55 -12.34 19.36
C ILE A 262 -21.23 -12.83 18.74
N ALA A 263 -20.11 -12.13 18.93
CA ALA A 263 -18.80 -12.55 18.42
C ALA A 263 -18.34 -13.91 18.95
N GLU A 264 -18.77 -14.33 20.15
CA GLU A 264 -18.45 -15.64 20.74
C GLU A 264 -19.09 -16.83 20.01
N THR A 265 -20.14 -16.57 19.21
CA THR A 265 -20.91 -17.61 18.51
C THR A 265 -20.93 -17.39 17.00
N GLY A 266 -20.78 -16.15 16.54
CA GLY A 266 -20.96 -15.77 15.13
C GLY A 266 -22.40 -15.93 14.64
N ASN A 267 -23.37 -16.17 15.54
CA ASN A 267 -24.75 -16.51 15.20
C ASN A 267 -25.72 -15.51 15.82
N PHE A 268 -26.69 -15.06 15.03
CA PHE A 268 -27.75 -14.17 15.47
C PHE A 268 -29.11 -14.70 15.02
N GLN A 269 -30.03 -14.88 15.98
CA GLN A 269 -31.38 -15.40 15.75
C GLN A 269 -31.41 -16.76 15.00
N GLY A 270 -30.46 -17.64 15.29
CA GLY A 270 -30.38 -18.96 14.66
C GLY A 270 -29.75 -18.96 13.27
N ARG A 271 -29.23 -17.81 12.80
CA ARG A 271 -28.54 -17.68 11.52
C ARG A 271 -27.10 -17.20 11.72
N ASP A 272 -26.18 -17.84 11.01
CA ASP A 272 -24.78 -17.39 10.95
C ASP A 272 -24.70 -16.01 10.29
N THR A 273 -23.86 -15.15 10.83
CA THR A 273 -23.66 -13.78 10.33
C THR A 273 -22.18 -13.42 10.33
N GLU A 274 -21.70 -12.74 9.28
CA GLU A 274 -20.31 -12.24 9.20
C GLU A 274 -20.09 -11.03 10.15
N GLY A 275 -21.16 -10.48 10.72
CA GLY A 275 -21.10 -9.29 11.58
C GLY A 275 -22.26 -8.34 11.38
N PHE A 276 -22.08 -7.12 11.89
CA PHE A 276 -23.07 -6.04 11.81
C PHE A 276 -22.49 -4.79 11.14
N VAL A 277 -23.37 -4.04 10.47
CA VAL A 277 -23.14 -2.65 10.13
C VAL A 277 -23.92 -1.79 11.12
N ILE A 278 -23.22 -0.91 11.80
CA ILE A 278 -23.78 0.00 12.81
C ILE A 278 -23.90 1.38 12.18
N ARG A 279 -25.11 1.93 12.22
CA ARG A 279 -25.44 3.26 11.70
C ARG A 279 -25.74 4.18 12.87
N CYS A 280 -25.15 5.36 12.83
CA CYS A 280 -25.39 6.40 13.81
C CYS A 280 -25.06 7.75 13.20
N GLN A 281 -25.03 8.79 14.04
CA GLN A 281 -24.46 10.07 13.64
C GLN A 281 -23.10 10.27 14.31
N SER A 282 -22.16 10.89 13.60
CA SER A 282 -20.85 11.26 14.11
C SER A 282 -20.63 12.77 13.94
N LYS A 283 -19.83 13.36 14.83
CA LYS A 283 -19.27 14.72 14.68
C LYS A 283 -17.76 14.71 14.42
N ALA A 284 -17.16 13.53 14.26
CA ALA A 284 -15.72 13.40 14.05
C ALA A 284 -15.28 14.15 12.78
N ASN A 285 -14.11 14.78 12.84
CA ASN A 285 -13.46 15.56 11.76
C ASN A 285 -14.19 16.84 11.29
N THR A 286 -15.51 16.91 11.36
CA THR A 286 -16.32 18.05 10.88
C THR A 286 -16.81 18.96 12.01
N GLY A 287 -16.97 18.43 13.22
CA GLY A 287 -17.64 19.13 14.33
C GLY A 287 -19.16 19.18 14.21
N GLU A 288 -19.71 18.74 13.08
CA GLU A 288 -21.15 18.72 12.79
C GLU A 288 -21.67 17.29 12.67
N TRP A 289 -22.88 17.06 13.18
CA TRP A 289 -23.51 15.74 13.14
C TRP A 289 -23.89 15.35 11.72
N HIS A 290 -23.34 14.24 11.24
CA HIS A 290 -23.62 13.66 9.94
C HIS A 290 -23.82 12.15 10.06
N ASP A 291 -24.51 11.55 9.08
CA ASP A 291 -24.69 10.10 9.02
C ASP A 291 -23.33 9.42 8.92
N TRP A 292 -23.10 8.42 9.78
CA TRP A 292 -21.80 7.76 9.87
C TRP A 292 -21.96 6.30 10.24
N PHE A 293 -21.26 5.44 9.51
CA PHE A 293 -21.32 4.00 9.69
C PHE A 293 -19.96 3.46 10.13
N PHE A 294 -20.00 2.40 10.91
CA PHE A 294 -18.87 1.50 11.11
C PHE A 294 -19.37 0.05 11.07
N LYS A 295 -18.45 -0.90 10.92
CA LYS A 295 -18.80 -2.33 10.90
C LYS A 295 -18.09 -3.07 12.02
N TYR A 296 -18.74 -4.11 12.52
CA TYR A 296 -18.18 -5.03 13.50
C TYR A 296 -18.25 -6.43 12.89
N LYS A 297 -17.13 -6.92 12.37
CA LYS A 297 -17.04 -8.24 11.75
C LYS A 297 -16.63 -9.30 12.76
N PHE A 298 -17.26 -10.45 12.69
CA PHE A 298 -16.80 -11.63 13.42
C PHE A 298 -15.67 -12.28 12.62
N GLU A 299 -14.53 -12.51 13.27
CA GLU A 299 -13.37 -13.08 12.59
C GLU A 299 -13.58 -14.56 12.31
N GLU A 300 -13.93 -15.34 13.33
CA GLU A 300 -14.09 -16.78 13.24
C GLU A 300 -15.56 -17.21 13.35
N PRO A 301 -15.96 -18.33 12.69
CA PRO A 301 -15.16 -19.23 11.84
C PRO A 301 -14.99 -18.74 10.38
N TYR A 302 -15.39 -17.51 10.07
CA TYR A 302 -15.46 -17.00 8.70
C TYR A 302 -14.09 -16.82 8.03
N LEU A 303 -13.07 -16.45 8.81
CA LEU A 303 -11.69 -16.38 8.34
C LEU A 303 -11.18 -17.77 7.96
N MET A 304 -11.41 -18.77 8.80
CA MET A 304 -11.15 -20.18 8.47
C MET A 304 -11.84 -20.61 7.16
N TYR A 305 -13.12 -20.29 6.98
CA TYR A 305 -13.86 -20.65 5.75
C TYR A 305 -13.30 -19.98 4.50
N ARG A 306 -12.88 -18.71 4.59
CA ARG A 306 -12.17 -18.02 3.49
C ARG A 306 -10.85 -18.69 3.19
N GLN A 307 -10.08 -19.03 4.21
CA GLN A 307 -8.81 -19.73 4.05
C GLN A 307 -9.01 -21.07 3.31
N TRP A 308 -10.02 -21.84 3.69
CA TRP A 308 -10.37 -23.10 3.02
C TRP A 308 -10.74 -22.89 1.56
N ARG A 309 -11.56 -21.87 1.24
CA ARG A 309 -11.90 -21.54 -0.15
C ARG A 309 -10.68 -21.21 -1.00
N GLU A 310 -9.80 -20.32 -0.51
CA GLU A 310 -8.62 -19.91 -1.26
C GLU A 310 -7.59 -21.06 -1.37
N CYS A 311 -7.46 -21.90 -0.34
CA CYS A 311 -6.64 -23.10 -0.40
C CYS A 311 -7.16 -24.09 -1.45
N THR A 312 -8.47 -24.33 -1.52
CA THR A 312 -9.05 -25.20 -2.56
C THR A 312 -8.83 -24.62 -3.95
N LYS A 313 -9.00 -23.31 -4.15
CA LYS A 313 -8.68 -22.65 -5.42
C LYS A 313 -7.21 -22.80 -5.81
N ALA A 314 -6.29 -22.74 -4.84
CA ALA A 314 -4.87 -23.01 -5.06
C ALA A 314 -4.63 -24.47 -5.50
N VAL A 315 -5.26 -25.44 -4.82
CA VAL A 315 -5.21 -26.86 -5.21
C VAL A 315 -5.66 -27.08 -6.65
N ILE A 316 -6.82 -26.53 -7.03
CA ILE A 316 -7.35 -26.65 -8.41
C ILE A 316 -6.39 -26.03 -9.43
N ALA A 317 -5.80 -24.89 -9.10
CA ALA A 317 -4.82 -24.20 -9.93
C ALA A 317 -3.41 -24.83 -9.91
N GLN A 318 -3.24 -26.00 -9.27
CA GLN A 318 -1.95 -26.69 -9.10
C GLN A 318 -0.87 -25.82 -8.44
N ARG A 319 -1.30 -24.94 -7.52
CA ARG A 319 -0.42 -24.11 -6.68
C ARG A 319 -0.42 -24.64 -5.25
N GLU A 320 0.69 -24.42 -4.55
CA GLU A 320 0.80 -24.77 -3.14
C GLU A 320 -0.18 -23.93 -2.29
N PRO A 321 -1.09 -24.55 -1.52
CA PRO A 321 -1.99 -23.82 -0.62
C PRO A 321 -1.19 -23.16 0.50
N LYS A 322 -1.42 -21.87 0.73
CA LYS A 322 -0.77 -21.12 1.81
C LYS A 322 -1.79 -20.80 2.89
N TYR A 323 -1.50 -21.22 4.11
CA TYR A 323 -2.35 -20.99 5.29
C TYR A 323 -1.48 -20.85 6.54
N LYS A 324 -1.92 -19.98 7.47
CA LYS A 324 -1.16 -19.63 8.68
C LYS A 324 -1.91 -19.92 9.98
N LYS A 325 -3.22 -19.74 9.98
CA LYS A 325 -4.14 -20.09 11.07
C LYS A 325 -4.78 -21.46 10.82
N HIS A 326 -5.34 -22.10 11.84
CA HIS A 326 -6.06 -23.37 11.72
C HIS A 326 -5.26 -24.46 10.97
N LYS A 327 -3.95 -24.57 11.24
CA LYS A 327 -3.02 -25.32 10.37
C LYS A 327 -3.44 -26.78 10.22
N GLU A 328 -3.78 -27.43 11.31
CA GLU A 328 -4.07 -28.86 11.33
C GLU A 328 -5.40 -29.16 10.64
N ILE A 329 -6.48 -28.52 11.08
CA ILE A 329 -7.79 -28.71 10.45
C ILE A 329 -7.77 -28.27 8.97
N THR A 330 -6.97 -27.27 8.60
CA THR A 330 -6.81 -26.84 7.21
C THR A 330 -6.05 -27.87 6.38
N ALA A 331 -5.00 -28.50 6.92
CA ALA A 331 -4.28 -29.58 6.25
C ALA A 331 -5.20 -30.80 6.02
N GLU A 332 -6.03 -31.12 7.00
CA GLU A 332 -7.03 -32.17 6.91
C GLU A 332 -8.12 -31.83 5.88
N TYR A 333 -8.64 -30.60 5.90
CA TYR A 333 -9.58 -30.10 4.91
C TYR A 333 -8.99 -30.14 3.50
N ILE A 334 -7.74 -29.72 3.30
CA ILE A 334 -7.06 -29.80 1.99
C ILE A 334 -6.96 -31.24 1.52
N THR A 335 -6.67 -32.18 2.42
CA THR A 335 -6.63 -33.61 2.11
C THR A 335 -8.00 -34.13 1.69
N PHE A 336 -9.05 -33.71 2.38
CA PHE A 336 -10.44 -33.99 2.01
C PHE A 336 -10.79 -33.40 0.63
N ALA A 337 -10.52 -32.11 0.41
CA ALA A 337 -10.79 -31.41 -0.83
C ALA A 337 -10.08 -32.06 -2.03
N ARG A 338 -8.82 -32.49 -1.87
CA ARG A 338 -8.08 -33.23 -2.90
C ARG A 338 -8.79 -34.53 -3.30
N LYS A 339 -9.31 -35.29 -2.34
CA LYS A 339 -10.07 -36.52 -2.61
C LYS A 339 -11.36 -36.23 -3.37
N GLN A 340 -12.12 -35.20 -2.95
CA GLN A 340 -13.35 -34.79 -3.62
C GLN A 340 -13.10 -34.33 -5.06
N LEU A 341 -12.09 -33.49 -5.28
CA LEU A 341 -11.72 -33.00 -6.61
C LEU A 341 -11.21 -34.12 -7.53
N HIS A 342 -10.51 -35.11 -6.99
CA HIS A 342 -10.07 -36.28 -7.76
C HIS A 342 -11.27 -37.17 -8.16
N GLY A 343 -12.22 -37.37 -7.25
CA GLY A 343 -13.43 -38.16 -7.50
C GLY A 343 -14.42 -37.50 -8.46
N ASN A 344 -14.41 -36.16 -8.56
CA ASN A 344 -15.28 -35.41 -9.46
C ASN A 344 -14.55 -34.20 -10.11
N PRO A 345 -13.90 -34.38 -11.27
CA PRO A 345 -13.19 -33.30 -11.95
C PRO A 345 -14.05 -32.10 -12.34
N ALA A 346 -15.37 -32.29 -12.56
CA ALA A 346 -16.28 -31.20 -12.90
C ALA A 346 -16.44 -30.19 -11.75
N LEU A 347 -16.30 -30.65 -10.51
CA LEU A 347 -16.34 -29.82 -9.31
C LEU A 347 -15.25 -28.74 -9.33
N GLY A 348 -14.05 -29.05 -9.84
CA GLY A 348 -12.96 -28.08 -9.90
C GLY A 348 -13.28 -26.86 -10.77
N LYS A 349 -13.98 -27.07 -11.90
CA LYS A 349 -14.41 -25.98 -12.79
C LYS A 349 -15.51 -25.14 -12.13
N ALA A 350 -16.51 -25.79 -11.53
CA ALA A 350 -17.59 -25.12 -10.80
C ALA A 350 -17.04 -24.29 -9.63
N TYR A 351 -16.09 -24.83 -8.87
CA TYR A 351 -15.46 -24.16 -7.73
C TYR A 351 -14.67 -22.91 -8.12
N GLN A 352 -14.01 -22.92 -9.28
CA GLN A 352 -13.37 -21.71 -9.82
C GLN A 352 -14.37 -20.61 -10.17
N GLN A 353 -15.62 -21.00 -10.45
CA GLN A 353 -16.76 -20.11 -10.70
C GLN A 353 -17.59 -19.86 -9.44
N ASN A 354 -17.04 -20.16 -8.25
CA ASN A 354 -17.69 -20.01 -6.94
C ASN A 354 -18.96 -20.85 -6.75
N HIS A 355 -18.96 -22.11 -7.23
CA HIS A 355 -20.01 -23.09 -6.93
C HIS A 355 -19.45 -24.34 -6.25
N GLY A 356 -20.16 -24.86 -5.26
CA GLY A 356 -19.76 -26.02 -4.45
C GLY A 356 -18.76 -25.70 -3.34
N ILE A 357 -18.53 -24.42 -3.03
CA ILE A 357 -17.66 -23.97 -1.93
C ILE A 357 -18.28 -24.34 -0.60
N ILE A 358 -19.53 -23.92 -0.40
CA ILE A 358 -20.29 -24.12 0.82
C ILE A 358 -20.50 -25.61 1.05
N LYS A 359 -20.92 -26.32 0.00
CA LYS A 359 -21.10 -27.78 0.07
C LYS A 359 -19.80 -28.50 0.45
N MET A 360 -18.66 -28.15 -0.16
CA MET A 360 -17.38 -28.80 0.18
C MET A 360 -16.97 -28.55 1.63
N ARG A 361 -17.20 -27.35 2.15
CA ARG A 361 -16.99 -27.03 3.57
C ARG A 361 -17.91 -27.85 4.46
N ASP A 362 -19.21 -27.83 4.17
CA ASP A 362 -20.23 -28.45 5.02
C ASP A 362 -20.11 -29.97 5.02
N ASP A 363 -19.77 -30.59 3.89
CA ASP A 363 -19.47 -32.02 3.80
C ASP A 363 -18.26 -32.40 4.69
N PHE A 364 -17.23 -31.55 4.75
CA PHE A 364 -16.07 -31.77 5.61
C PHE A 364 -16.42 -31.63 7.10
N LEU A 365 -17.17 -30.58 7.45
CA LEU A 365 -17.66 -30.35 8.82
C LEU A 365 -18.55 -31.51 9.28
N ALA A 366 -19.45 -31.98 8.41
CA ALA A 366 -20.32 -33.13 8.66
C ALA A 366 -19.50 -34.43 8.84
N GLN A 367 -18.45 -34.65 8.05
CA GLN A 367 -17.55 -35.79 8.23
C GLN A 367 -16.82 -35.76 9.57
N ARG A 368 -16.46 -34.56 10.06
CA ARG A 368 -15.84 -34.37 11.38
C ARG A 368 -16.84 -34.47 12.53
N GLY A 369 -18.13 -34.27 12.26
CA GLY A 369 -19.16 -34.19 13.29
C GLY A 369 -19.02 -32.94 14.16
N LEU A 370 -18.40 -31.87 13.64
CA LEU A 370 -18.13 -30.62 14.35
C LEU A 370 -18.60 -29.43 13.51
N THR A 371 -19.12 -28.40 14.17
CA THR A 371 -19.35 -27.09 13.56
C THR A 371 -18.06 -26.29 13.48
N GLY A 372 -18.01 -25.27 12.60
CA GLY A 372 -16.86 -24.37 12.55
C GLY A 372 -16.59 -23.67 13.87
N ALA A 373 -17.63 -23.23 14.59
CA ALA A 373 -17.48 -22.61 15.91
C ALA A 373 -16.89 -23.58 16.96
N GLU A 374 -17.29 -24.86 16.93
CA GLU A 374 -16.70 -25.89 17.81
C GLU A 374 -15.25 -26.19 17.46
N ILE A 375 -14.88 -26.22 16.17
CA ILE A 375 -13.48 -26.35 15.75
C ILE A 375 -12.65 -25.22 16.34
N ILE A 376 -13.11 -23.98 16.23
CA ILE A 376 -12.40 -22.81 16.78
C ILE A 376 -12.26 -22.90 18.30
N ARG A 377 -13.33 -23.33 19.00
CA ARG A 377 -13.29 -23.55 20.46
C ARG A 377 -12.35 -24.68 20.84
N LEU A 378 -12.33 -25.78 20.09
CA LEU A 378 -11.45 -26.91 20.33
C LEU A 378 -10.00 -26.56 20.06
N GLU A 379 -9.70 -25.83 18.98
CA GLU A 379 -8.34 -25.32 18.71
C GLU A 379 -7.88 -24.38 19.83
N ALA A 380 -8.76 -23.51 20.34
CA ALA A 380 -8.49 -22.67 21.50
C ALA A 380 -8.25 -23.47 22.79
N GLN A 381 -8.97 -24.57 23.01
CA GLN A 381 -8.81 -25.44 24.18
C GLN A 381 -7.61 -26.39 24.09
N GLN A 382 -7.25 -26.84 22.89
CA GLN A 382 -6.16 -27.78 22.63
C GLN A 382 -4.80 -27.08 22.43
N GLY A 383 -4.76 -25.75 22.50
CA GLY A 383 -3.55 -24.96 22.29
C GLY A 383 -3.00 -25.06 20.86
N GLN A 384 -3.79 -25.54 19.90
CA GLN A 384 -3.39 -25.61 18.50
C GLN A 384 -3.68 -24.27 17.81
N VAL A 385 -2.72 -23.38 18.00
CA VAL A 385 -2.51 -22.10 17.31
C VAL A 385 -3.71 -21.15 17.40
N THR A 386 -4.15 -20.89 18.62
CA THR A 386 -4.39 -19.49 19.00
C THR A 386 -3.02 -18.82 19.22
N ASN A 387 -2.96 -17.49 19.14
CA ASN A 387 -1.78 -16.77 19.60
C ASN A 387 -1.46 -17.18 21.08
N ASP A 388 -2.44 -17.67 21.85
CA ASP A 388 -2.27 -18.05 23.26
C ASP A 388 -1.24 -19.14 23.56
N ALA A 389 -0.93 -20.06 22.64
CA ALA A 389 0.03 -21.16 22.88
C ALA A 389 1.51 -20.79 22.60
N VAL A 390 1.77 -19.54 22.23
CA VAL A 390 3.13 -19.09 21.89
C VAL A 390 3.93 -18.91 23.18
N THR A 391 4.86 -19.82 23.44
CA THR A 391 5.79 -19.76 24.58
C THR A 391 7.18 -19.23 24.20
N GLY A 392 7.48 -19.05 22.90
CA GLY A 392 8.82 -18.69 22.43
C GLY A 392 8.92 -18.39 20.93
N ASP A 393 10.14 -18.15 20.44
CA ASP A 393 10.48 -17.78 19.05
C ASP A 393 9.78 -16.50 18.53
N VAL A 394 9.52 -15.52 19.41
CA VAL A 394 8.83 -14.27 19.04
C VAL A 394 9.83 -13.17 18.67
N VAL A 395 9.65 -12.55 17.50
CA VAL A 395 10.45 -11.44 17.01
C VAL A 395 9.59 -10.18 16.93
N LEU A 396 9.87 -9.22 17.81
CA LEU A 396 9.27 -7.89 17.80
C LEU A 396 10.02 -7.02 16.81
N VAL A 397 9.32 -6.56 15.77
CA VAL A 397 9.88 -5.81 14.63
C VAL A 397 9.30 -4.40 14.62
N PRO A 398 10.05 -3.38 15.08
CA PRO A 398 9.63 -1.99 14.92
C PRO A 398 9.52 -1.62 13.45
N VAL A 399 8.37 -1.06 13.05
CA VAL A 399 8.17 -0.40 11.75
C VAL A 399 7.95 1.08 12.03
N ALA A 400 9.04 1.84 12.04
CA ALA A 400 9.05 3.23 12.49
C ALA A 400 10.12 4.07 11.80
N THR A 401 10.05 5.39 11.96
CA THR A 401 11.14 6.31 11.63
C THR A 401 11.99 6.66 12.85
N ILE A 402 12.99 7.53 12.66
CA ILE A 402 13.80 8.05 13.77
C ILE A 402 12.93 8.93 14.67
N GLY A 403 13.17 8.87 15.99
CA GLY A 403 12.44 9.66 16.98
C GLY A 403 11.16 9.01 17.52
N CYS A 404 10.67 7.90 16.95
CA CYS A 404 9.41 7.30 17.39
C CYS A 404 9.45 6.65 18.79
N GLY A 405 10.62 6.52 19.42
CA GLY A 405 10.76 5.88 20.73
C GLY A 405 11.00 4.37 20.71
N LYS A 406 11.28 3.77 19.53
CA LYS A 406 11.57 2.33 19.35
C LYS A 406 12.49 1.74 20.42
N THR A 407 13.69 2.31 20.57
CA THR A 407 14.71 1.83 21.51
C THR A 407 14.26 1.99 22.96
N THR A 408 13.52 3.06 23.28
CA THR A 408 12.96 3.24 24.63
C THR A 408 12.02 2.11 24.98
N ILE A 409 11.09 1.79 24.07
CA ILE A 409 10.12 0.70 24.26
C ILE A 409 10.86 -0.65 24.30
N ALA A 410 11.84 -0.87 23.40
CA ALA A 410 12.63 -2.10 23.37
C ALA A 410 13.34 -2.36 24.71
N LEU A 411 14.02 -1.34 25.26
CA LEU A 411 14.72 -1.43 26.53
C LEU A 411 13.76 -1.64 27.71
N ALA A 412 12.61 -0.95 27.72
CA ALA A 412 11.61 -1.15 28.75
C ALA A 412 11.05 -2.59 28.73
N LEU A 413 10.77 -3.16 27.55
CA LEU A 413 10.35 -4.55 27.41
C LEU A 413 11.44 -5.52 27.89
N CYS A 414 12.72 -5.25 27.59
CA CYS A 414 13.83 -6.05 28.10
C CYS A 414 13.92 -6.00 29.63
N LYS A 415 13.72 -4.81 30.21
CA LYS A 415 13.75 -4.61 31.67
C LYS A 415 12.62 -5.36 32.37
N LEU A 416 11.42 -5.35 31.79
CA LEU A 416 10.23 -5.97 32.36
C LEU A 416 10.24 -7.50 32.21
N PHE A 417 10.67 -8.02 31.06
CA PHE A 417 10.47 -9.43 30.73
C PHE A 417 11.76 -10.23 30.55
N GLY A 418 12.92 -9.57 30.48
CA GLY A 418 14.22 -10.23 30.28
C GLY A 418 14.42 -10.77 28.86
N TRP A 419 13.75 -10.17 27.87
CA TRP A 419 13.85 -10.55 26.47
C TRP A 419 15.15 -10.10 25.80
N GLY A 420 15.49 -10.74 24.68
CA GLY A 420 16.66 -10.38 23.88
C GLY A 420 16.47 -9.06 23.14
N HIS A 421 17.57 -8.34 22.86
CA HIS A 421 17.52 -7.08 22.11
C HIS A 421 18.76 -6.89 21.26
N ILE A 422 18.53 -6.74 19.95
CA ILE A 422 19.60 -6.44 19.00
C ILE A 422 19.29 -5.10 18.35
N GLN A 423 20.19 -4.14 18.54
CA GLN A 423 20.15 -2.86 17.83
C GLN A 423 20.94 -2.97 16.54
N ASN A 424 20.31 -2.62 15.42
CA ASN A 424 20.98 -2.60 14.12
C ASN A 424 22.16 -1.62 14.10
N ASP A 425 22.13 -0.58 14.92
CA ASP A 425 23.22 0.39 15.03
C ASP A 425 24.49 -0.25 15.61
N ASN A 426 24.38 -1.20 16.54
CA ASN A 426 25.52 -1.91 17.16
C ASN A 426 26.17 -2.96 16.23
N ILE A 427 25.55 -3.30 15.10
CA ILE A 427 26.11 -4.25 14.13
C ILE A 427 27.15 -3.52 13.25
N THR A 428 28.42 -3.82 13.50
CA THR A 428 29.58 -3.13 12.89
C THR A 428 30.12 -3.79 11.61
N VAL A 429 29.53 -4.91 11.15
CA VAL A 429 30.01 -5.61 9.95
C VAL A 429 29.84 -4.74 8.68
N ARG A 430 30.88 -4.70 7.84
CA ARG A 430 30.94 -3.83 6.65
C ARG A 430 30.22 -4.38 5.40
N ARG A 431 30.04 -5.70 5.30
CA ARG A 431 29.32 -6.37 4.20
C ARG A 431 28.32 -7.36 4.79
N GLY A 432 27.15 -7.48 4.16
CA GLY A 432 26.09 -8.37 4.63
C GLY A 432 25.45 -7.94 5.96
N LYS A 433 25.51 -6.64 6.31
CA LYS A 433 24.91 -6.11 7.55
C LYS A 433 23.45 -6.54 7.78
N PRO A 434 22.56 -6.55 6.76
CA PRO A 434 21.20 -7.05 6.95
C PRO A 434 21.13 -8.52 7.40
N LEU A 435 21.95 -9.39 6.81
CA LEU A 435 22.03 -10.82 7.16
C LEU A 435 22.69 -11.02 8.53
N ALA A 436 23.73 -10.25 8.85
CA ALA A 436 24.37 -10.31 10.17
C ALA A 436 23.44 -9.86 11.30
N PHE A 437 22.60 -8.85 11.03
CA PHE A 437 21.54 -8.43 11.95
C PHE A 437 20.50 -9.54 12.15
N ALA A 438 20.02 -10.17 11.07
CA ALA A 438 19.10 -11.31 11.17
C ALA A 438 19.72 -12.48 11.95
N ASN A 439 20.97 -12.85 11.67
CA ASN A 439 21.67 -13.91 12.39
C ASN A 439 21.87 -13.59 13.88
N ALA A 440 22.14 -12.33 14.22
CA ALA A 440 22.22 -11.90 15.62
C ALA A 440 20.86 -12.01 16.30
N CYS A 441 19.75 -11.71 15.60
CA CYS A 441 18.41 -11.95 16.11
C CYS A 441 18.16 -13.44 16.35
N CYS A 442 18.54 -14.30 15.39
CA CYS A 442 18.41 -15.76 15.55
C CYS A 442 19.24 -16.30 16.74
N ALA A 443 20.43 -15.75 16.99
CA ALA A 443 21.27 -16.14 18.12
C ALA A 443 20.70 -15.71 19.49
N GLU A 444 19.90 -14.65 19.53
CA GLU A 444 19.18 -14.26 20.75
C GLU A 444 17.94 -15.12 20.98
N LEU A 445 17.24 -15.53 19.92
CA LEU A 445 16.12 -16.47 20.02
C LEU A 445 16.52 -17.85 20.57
N GLU A 446 17.80 -18.24 20.45
CA GLU A 446 18.32 -19.45 21.10
C GLU A 446 18.29 -19.35 22.65
N LYS A 447 18.34 -18.13 23.19
CA LYS A 447 18.47 -17.87 24.63
C LYS A 447 17.20 -17.31 25.26
N TYR A 448 16.36 -16.65 24.47
CA TYR A 448 15.20 -15.91 24.94
C TYR A 448 13.96 -16.27 24.13
N ASP A 449 12.83 -16.39 24.81
CA ASP A 449 11.52 -16.70 24.22
C ASP A 449 11.04 -15.61 23.24
N ALA A 450 11.45 -14.36 23.49
CA ALA A 450 11.20 -13.26 22.58
C ALA A 450 12.43 -12.36 22.45
N MET A 451 12.53 -11.68 21.31
CA MET A 451 13.58 -10.70 21.08
C MET A 451 13.08 -9.50 20.26
N ILE A 452 13.69 -8.34 20.50
CA ILE A 452 13.41 -7.10 19.77
C ILE A 452 14.49 -6.88 18.70
N ALA A 453 14.07 -6.89 17.45
CA ALA A 453 14.89 -6.55 16.30
C ALA A 453 14.89 -5.02 16.06
N ASP A 454 15.59 -4.27 16.91
CA ASP A 454 15.61 -2.79 16.93
C ASP A 454 16.33 -2.19 15.70
N ARG A 455 15.55 -2.10 14.63
CA ARG A 455 15.83 -1.43 13.36
C ARG A 455 14.58 -0.65 12.95
N ASN A 456 14.72 0.38 12.12
CA ASN A 456 13.57 1.17 11.66
C ASN A 456 12.56 0.34 10.86
N ASN A 457 13.02 -0.58 9.99
CA ASN A 457 12.18 -1.38 9.07
C ASN A 457 11.10 -0.60 8.30
N HIS A 458 11.32 0.71 8.12
CA HIS A 458 10.39 1.66 7.51
C HIS A 458 10.06 1.34 6.04
N GLN A 459 10.88 0.56 5.34
CA GLN A 459 10.64 0.16 3.95
C GLN A 459 10.27 -1.31 3.84
N ARG A 460 9.40 -1.67 2.88
CA ARG A 460 8.93 -3.05 2.64
C ARG A 460 10.08 -4.01 2.40
N ARG A 461 11.09 -3.60 1.62
CA ARG A 461 12.28 -4.43 1.34
C ARG A 461 13.05 -4.83 2.60
N GLU A 462 13.03 -3.97 3.63
CA GLU A 462 13.72 -4.24 4.90
C GLU A 462 12.96 -5.30 5.69
N ARG A 463 11.63 -5.20 5.72
CA ARG A 463 10.75 -6.18 6.36
C ARG A 463 10.82 -7.53 5.67
N GLN A 464 10.74 -7.54 4.34
CA GLN A 464 10.93 -8.75 3.53
C GLN A 464 12.24 -9.46 3.87
N GLN A 465 13.35 -8.72 3.85
CA GLN A 465 14.67 -9.29 4.15
C GLN A 465 14.74 -9.88 5.56
N LEU A 466 14.24 -9.18 6.57
CA LEU A 466 14.30 -9.65 7.95
C LEU A 466 13.48 -10.93 8.13
N ILE A 467 12.24 -10.94 7.63
CA ILE A 467 11.33 -12.09 7.71
C ILE A 467 11.96 -13.28 6.98
N GLU A 468 12.38 -13.11 5.72
CA GLU A 468 12.97 -14.20 4.93
C GLU A 468 14.25 -14.76 5.55
N ASP A 469 15.14 -13.92 6.09
CA ASP A 469 16.43 -14.38 6.63
C ASP A 469 16.28 -15.03 8.00
N VAL A 470 15.39 -14.54 8.86
CA VAL A 470 15.10 -15.18 10.15
C VAL A 470 14.34 -16.50 9.93
N SER A 471 13.31 -16.52 9.08
CA SER A 471 12.54 -17.75 8.79
C SER A 471 13.37 -18.88 8.17
N LYS A 472 14.51 -18.59 7.55
CA LYS A 472 15.43 -19.64 7.07
C LYS A 472 16.11 -20.41 8.20
N VAL A 473 16.35 -19.74 9.32
CA VAL A 473 17.07 -20.30 10.48
C VAL A 473 16.10 -20.79 11.55
N VAL A 474 15.03 -20.01 11.78
CA VAL A 474 13.96 -20.31 12.75
C VAL A 474 12.63 -20.36 11.97
N PRO A 475 12.27 -21.50 11.35
CA PRO A 475 11.09 -21.60 10.47
C PRO A 475 9.76 -21.31 11.16
N ASN A 476 9.70 -21.49 12.47
CA ASN A 476 8.51 -21.28 13.29
C ASN A 476 8.47 -19.90 13.98
N ALA A 477 9.43 -19.01 13.70
CA ALA A 477 9.48 -17.68 14.30
C ALA A 477 8.19 -16.90 14.06
N ARG A 478 7.68 -16.26 15.11
CA ARG A 478 6.49 -15.40 15.07
C ARG A 478 6.91 -13.95 14.98
N PHE A 479 6.44 -13.23 13.96
CA PHE A 479 6.82 -11.84 13.75
C PHE A 479 5.70 -10.91 14.22
N VAL A 480 6.02 -10.05 15.18
CA VAL A 480 5.11 -9.03 15.70
C VAL A 480 5.56 -7.66 15.22
N ALA A 481 4.79 -7.01 14.33
CA ALA A 481 5.10 -5.66 13.89
C ALA A 481 4.68 -4.64 14.97
N LEU A 482 5.65 -3.87 15.48
CA LEU A 482 5.38 -2.67 16.27
C LEU A 482 5.28 -1.49 15.30
N HIS A 483 4.10 -1.29 14.73
CA HIS A 483 3.85 -0.37 13.63
C HIS A 483 3.54 1.03 14.15
N PHE A 484 4.54 1.91 14.15
CA PHE A 484 4.32 3.33 14.43
C PHE A 484 3.65 3.98 13.22
N VAL A 485 2.36 4.28 13.37
CA VAL A 485 1.49 4.68 12.27
C VAL A 485 1.85 6.09 11.79
N HIS A 486 2.43 6.19 10.60
CA HIS A 486 2.67 7.47 9.94
C HIS A 486 1.53 7.77 8.98
N ASP A 487 0.43 8.30 9.51
CA ASP A 487 -0.70 8.74 8.69
C ASP A 487 -0.34 10.01 7.94
N ARG A 488 -0.46 9.95 6.60
CA ARG A 488 -0.26 11.06 5.66
C ARG A 488 -1.11 12.30 5.96
N GLY A 489 -2.29 12.13 6.56
CA GLY A 489 -3.12 13.25 7.02
C GLY A 489 -2.55 14.01 8.22
N ASN A 490 -1.68 13.36 9.00
CA ASN A 490 -1.11 13.87 10.26
C ASN A 490 0.41 14.07 10.20
N TYR A 491 1.01 14.05 8.99
CA TYR A 491 2.47 14.04 8.80
C TYR A 491 3.16 15.24 9.46
N ASP A 492 2.57 16.43 9.42
CA ASP A 492 3.19 17.63 10.00
C ASP A 492 3.24 17.59 11.53
N HIS A 493 2.20 17.07 12.18
CA HIS A 493 2.19 16.90 13.63
C HIS A 493 3.16 15.79 14.06
N ILE A 494 3.17 14.65 13.35
CA ILE A 494 4.14 13.57 13.58
C ILE A 494 5.57 14.11 13.41
N ARG A 495 5.81 14.87 12.35
CA ARG A 495 7.09 15.52 12.09
C ARG A 495 7.51 16.43 13.24
N GLN A 496 6.60 17.26 13.76
CA GLN A 496 6.88 18.15 14.89
C GLN A 496 7.18 17.37 16.17
N ALA A 497 6.36 16.38 16.52
CA ALA A 497 6.52 15.55 17.71
C ALA A 497 7.86 14.79 17.70
N LEU A 498 8.20 14.15 16.58
CA LEU A 498 9.45 13.42 16.42
C LEU A 498 10.66 14.37 16.51
N ARG A 499 10.59 15.55 15.88
CA ARG A 499 11.66 16.56 15.96
C ARG A 499 11.88 17.03 17.38
N TYR A 500 10.79 17.39 18.08
CA TYR A 500 10.85 17.79 19.47
C TYR A 500 11.53 16.70 20.31
N ARG A 501 11.12 15.44 20.15
CA ARG A 501 11.66 14.30 20.91
C ARG A 501 13.12 13.98 20.61
N VAL A 502 13.59 14.19 19.38
CA VAL A 502 15.00 14.02 19.01
C VAL A 502 15.85 15.17 19.54
N LEU A 503 15.35 16.42 19.46
CA LEU A 503 16.07 17.61 19.93
C LEU A 503 16.12 17.71 21.46
N SER A 504 15.04 17.31 22.15
CA SER A 504 14.96 17.33 23.62
C SER A 504 15.80 16.24 24.29
N ARG A 505 16.09 15.13 23.60
CA ARG A 505 16.95 14.04 24.07
C ARG A 505 18.45 14.37 24.09
N GLY A 506 18.87 15.42 23.40
CA GLY A 506 20.28 15.83 23.37
C GLY A 506 21.24 14.74 22.85
N ASP A 507 22.47 14.72 23.37
CA ASP A 507 23.53 13.77 22.99
C ASP A 507 23.33 12.32 23.47
N ASN A 508 22.20 12.02 24.11
CA ASN A 508 21.84 10.65 24.52
C ASN A 508 21.18 9.83 23.40
N HIS A 509 21.06 10.39 22.18
CA HIS A 509 20.65 9.64 21.00
C HIS A 509 21.84 8.92 20.35
N GLN A 510 21.80 7.59 20.25
CA GLN A 510 22.92 6.75 19.82
C GLN A 510 23.53 7.11 18.45
N THR A 511 22.71 7.66 17.54
CA THR A 511 23.09 7.99 16.16
C THR A 511 23.03 9.50 15.80
N ILE A 512 22.48 10.37 16.65
CA ILE A 512 22.26 11.81 16.32
C ILE A 512 22.90 12.67 17.41
N HIS A 513 23.91 13.46 17.03
CA HIS A 513 24.61 14.37 17.95
C HIS A 513 24.05 15.79 17.85
N THR A 514 23.93 16.49 18.97
CA THR A 514 23.54 17.92 19.01
C THR A 514 24.64 18.88 18.54
N SER A 515 25.86 18.36 18.33
CA SER A 515 26.96 19.08 17.68
C SER A 515 26.77 19.25 16.15
N LYS A 516 25.77 18.56 15.56
CA LYS A 516 25.34 18.76 14.18
C LYS A 516 24.24 19.82 14.13
N GLY A 517 24.32 20.75 13.18
CA GLY A 517 23.31 21.80 13.04
C GLY A 517 21.90 21.23 12.90
N THR A 518 20.92 21.89 13.52
CA THR A 518 19.51 21.47 13.57
C THR A 518 18.97 21.05 12.19
N ASP A 519 19.43 21.69 11.12
CA ASP A 519 19.03 21.42 9.73
C ASP A 519 19.50 20.06 9.18
N GLU A 520 20.66 19.55 9.61
CA GLU A 520 21.18 18.24 9.18
C GLU A 520 20.38 17.10 9.84
N ILE A 521 20.08 17.25 11.13
CA ILE A 521 19.23 16.32 11.91
C ILE A 521 17.84 16.24 11.27
N VAL A 522 17.27 17.41 10.97
CA VAL A 522 16.01 17.52 10.25
C VAL A 522 16.07 16.80 8.90
N GLY A 523 17.10 17.03 8.08
CA GLY A 523 17.23 16.40 6.77
C GLY A 523 17.30 14.86 6.81
N ILE A 524 17.97 14.30 7.83
CA ILE A 524 18.01 12.84 8.04
C ILE A 524 16.61 12.32 8.39
N MET A 525 15.92 12.97 9.33
CA MET A 525 14.57 12.58 9.74
C MET A 525 13.58 12.63 8.56
N GLU A 526 13.63 13.68 7.75
CA GLU A 526 12.82 13.79 6.52
C GLU A 526 13.04 12.62 5.57
N GLY A 527 14.30 12.19 5.41
CA GLY A 527 14.64 11.06 4.55
C GLY A 527 13.95 9.76 4.99
N PHE A 528 13.86 9.50 6.29
CA PHE A 528 13.15 8.34 6.81
C PHE A 528 11.63 8.48 6.68
N LEU A 529 11.07 9.65 7.00
CA LEU A 529 9.63 9.94 6.86
C LEU A 529 9.14 9.82 5.41
N HIS A 530 9.91 10.34 4.45
CA HIS A 530 9.56 10.27 3.02
C HIS A 530 9.63 8.85 2.46
N ARG A 531 10.53 8.01 2.97
CA ARG A 531 10.69 6.61 2.53
C ARG A 531 9.86 5.63 3.35
N PHE A 532 9.07 6.10 4.31
CA PHE A 532 8.25 5.23 5.12
C PHE A 532 7.13 4.61 4.27
N GLU A 533 7.02 3.28 4.34
CA GLU A 533 5.99 2.47 3.73
C GLU A 533 5.22 1.76 4.85
N ALA A 534 3.97 2.16 5.08
CA ALA A 534 3.10 1.59 6.09
C ALA A 534 2.93 0.06 5.95
N VAL A 535 2.68 -0.61 7.07
CA VAL A 535 2.42 -2.05 7.09
C VAL A 535 1.10 -2.36 6.36
N ASN A 536 1.12 -3.36 5.49
CA ASN A 536 -0.07 -3.87 4.79
C ASN A 536 -0.21 -5.40 4.97
N SER A 537 -0.92 -5.83 6.01
CA SER A 537 -1.10 -7.25 6.35
C SER A 537 -1.74 -8.11 5.26
N ASP A 538 -2.37 -7.50 4.25
CA ASP A 538 -3.03 -8.22 3.16
C ASP A 538 -2.09 -8.51 1.97
N ALA A 539 -0.82 -8.07 2.03
CA ALA A 539 0.11 -8.22 0.92
C ALA A 539 1.56 -8.56 1.36
N PRO A 540 2.28 -9.40 0.60
CA PRO A 540 3.70 -9.65 0.83
C PRO A 540 4.53 -8.35 0.80
N PRO A 541 5.51 -8.17 1.70
CA PRO A 541 5.98 -9.11 2.71
C PRO A 541 5.27 -9.01 4.06
N ASP A 542 4.33 -8.07 4.20
CA ASP A 542 3.73 -7.68 5.48
C ASP A 542 2.62 -8.64 5.91
N ASP A 543 2.07 -9.42 4.97
CA ASP A 543 1.34 -10.66 5.27
C ASP A 543 2.19 -11.69 6.02
N GLY A 544 3.50 -11.46 6.11
CA GLY A 544 4.50 -12.19 6.89
C GLY A 544 4.34 -12.03 8.41
N PHE A 545 3.81 -10.91 8.91
CA PHE A 545 3.60 -10.68 10.34
C PHE A 545 2.43 -11.51 10.89
N ASP A 546 2.60 -12.07 12.08
CA ASP A 546 1.58 -12.83 12.81
C ASP A 546 0.67 -11.90 13.62
N LEU A 547 1.21 -10.78 14.12
CA LEU A 547 0.49 -9.73 14.83
C LEU A 547 1.01 -8.36 14.40
N VAL A 548 0.11 -7.39 14.24
CA VAL A 548 0.47 -5.98 13.99
C VAL A 548 -0.11 -5.12 15.11
N ILE A 549 0.77 -4.54 15.93
CA ILE A 549 0.41 -3.61 17.00
C ILE A 549 0.62 -2.20 16.46
N ASN A 550 -0.47 -1.48 16.22
CA ASN A 550 -0.42 -0.08 15.79
C ASN A 550 -0.11 0.82 16.98
N LEU A 551 0.92 1.65 16.84
CA LEU A 551 1.43 2.59 17.82
C LEU A 551 1.33 4.01 17.27
N ASP A 552 1.07 4.98 18.13
CA ASP A 552 1.00 6.38 17.74
C ASP A 552 2.38 7.03 17.96
N PRO A 553 3.10 7.48 16.90
CA PRO A 553 4.41 8.09 17.05
C PRO A 553 4.38 9.44 17.80
N THR A 554 3.21 10.08 17.95
CA THR A 554 3.02 11.34 18.67
C THR A 554 2.85 11.15 20.18
N LEU A 555 2.27 10.01 20.60
CA LEU A 555 2.13 9.65 22.01
C LEU A 555 3.47 9.33 22.67
N ASP A 556 3.51 9.42 23.99
CA ASP A 556 4.73 9.13 24.73
C ASP A 556 5.09 7.64 24.69
N SER A 557 6.38 7.33 24.87
CA SER A 557 6.85 5.94 24.81
C SER A 557 6.20 5.06 25.89
N ARG A 558 5.73 5.66 26.99
CA ARG A 558 5.01 4.98 28.07
C ARG A 558 3.62 4.50 27.67
N GLU A 559 2.85 5.32 26.96
CA GLU A 559 1.51 4.96 26.47
C GLU A 559 1.59 3.90 25.36
N ASN A 560 2.58 4.04 24.48
CA ASN A 560 2.84 3.03 23.47
C ASN A 560 3.34 1.72 24.10
N LEU A 561 4.16 1.77 25.15
CA LEU A 561 4.57 0.58 25.90
C LEU A 561 3.36 -0.14 26.50
N ASP A 562 2.42 0.60 27.09
CA ASP A 562 1.16 0.06 27.61
C ASP A 562 0.38 -0.69 26.53
N THR A 563 0.25 -0.07 25.35
CA THR A 563 -0.43 -0.64 24.19
C THR A 563 0.25 -1.94 23.74
N VAL A 564 1.59 -1.95 23.68
CA VAL A 564 2.35 -3.15 23.32
C VAL A 564 2.13 -4.26 24.34
N ILE A 565 2.30 -3.97 25.63
CA ILE A 565 2.17 -4.98 26.70
C ILE A 565 0.75 -5.53 26.74
N THR A 566 -0.26 -4.66 26.75
CA THR A 566 -1.67 -5.07 26.77
C THR A 566 -2.01 -5.98 25.59
N LYS A 567 -1.54 -5.62 24.38
CA LYS A 567 -1.77 -6.45 23.19
C LYS A 567 -1.00 -7.77 23.23
N LEU A 568 0.24 -7.78 23.71
CA LEU A 568 0.99 -9.03 23.85
C LEU A 568 0.39 -9.94 24.92
N TYR A 569 -0.10 -9.43 26.04
CA TYR A 569 -0.80 -10.23 27.07
C TYR A 569 -2.13 -10.78 26.58
N ALA A 570 -2.85 -10.01 25.76
CA ALA A 570 -4.11 -10.46 25.18
C ALA A 570 -3.92 -11.52 24.09
N GLU A 571 -2.88 -11.39 23.28
CA GLU A 571 -2.65 -12.27 22.13
C GLU A 571 -1.72 -13.44 22.48
N TYR A 572 -0.65 -13.21 23.23
CA TYR A 572 0.38 -14.21 23.58
C TYR A 572 0.50 -14.40 25.12
N PRO A 573 -0.57 -14.71 25.87
CA PRO A 573 -0.51 -14.87 27.33
C PRO A 573 0.54 -15.87 27.81
N GLN A 574 0.74 -17.01 27.13
CA GLN A 574 1.74 -18.01 27.54
C GLN A 574 3.19 -17.57 27.31
N LEU A 575 3.44 -16.52 26.53
CA LEU A 575 4.79 -15.95 26.36
C LEU A 575 5.33 -15.40 27.69
N PHE A 576 4.44 -15.09 28.62
CA PHE A 576 4.79 -14.52 29.92
C PHE A 576 4.94 -15.56 31.03
N HIS A 577 4.76 -16.86 30.73
CA HIS A 577 4.91 -17.96 31.70
C HIS A 577 4.13 -17.71 33.00
N ASP A 578 2.84 -17.39 32.87
CA ASP A 578 1.91 -17.09 33.98
C ASP A 578 2.30 -15.89 34.87
N ARG A 579 3.25 -15.05 34.43
CA ARG A 579 3.53 -13.76 35.11
C ARG A 579 2.34 -12.82 34.94
N GLU A 580 2.03 -12.08 36.00
CA GLU A 580 1.02 -11.02 35.93
C GLU A 580 1.51 -9.86 35.06
N MET A 581 0.56 -9.20 34.39
CA MET A 581 0.84 -8.00 33.61
C MET A 581 1.46 -6.92 34.51
N PRO A 582 2.58 -6.29 34.10
CA PRO A 582 3.22 -5.23 34.89
C PRO A 582 2.24 -4.12 35.24
N SER A 583 2.34 -3.60 36.46
CA SER A 583 1.53 -2.47 36.90
C SER A 583 1.93 -1.17 36.18
N PRO A 584 1.08 -0.12 36.22
CA PRO A 584 1.46 1.16 35.66
C PRO A 584 2.78 1.72 36.22
N ASP A 585 3.03 1.52 37.52
CA ASP A 585 4.26 1.96 38.21
C ASP A 585 5.50 1.16 37.74
N ASP A 586 5.33 -0.13 37.43
CA ASP A 586 6.42 -0.97 36.87
C ASP A 586 6.81 -0.47 35.47
N MET A 587 5.82 -0.15 34.64
CA MET A 587 6.04 0.37 33.31
C MET A 587 6.65 1.78 33.34
N ASP A 588 6.23 2.64 34.27
CA ASP A 588 6.83 3.96 34.49
C ASP A 588 8.29 3.83 34.92
N SER A 589 8.57 2.92 35.86
CA SER A 589 9.93 2.61 36.31
C SER A 589 10.81 2.06 35.18
N ALA A 590 10.26 1.21 34.32
CA ALA A 590 10.97 0.67 33.15
C ALA A 590 11.28 1.74 32.10
N ILE A 591 10.36 2.67 31.85
CA ILE A 591 10.59 3.82 30.96
C ILE A 591 11.61 4.77 31.56
N GLN A 592 11.52 5.07 32.86
CA GLN A 592 12.48 5.91 33.55
C GLN A 592 13.87 5.30 33.46
N TRP A 593 14.01 4.00 33.75
CA TRP A 593 15.27 3.26 33.60
C TRP A 593 15.83 3.34 32.17
N ALA A 594 14.97 3.14 31.16
CA ALA A 594 15.36 3.26 29.75
C ALA A 594 15.78 4.68 29.35
N LEU A 595 15.39 5.72 30.11
CA LEU A 595 15.74 7.12 29.87
C LEU A 595 16.91 7.62 30.72
N SER A 596 17.11 7.09 31.94
CA SER A 596 18.10 7.58 32.92
C SER A 596 19.36 6.72 33.02
N ASP A 597 19.24 5.39 32.92
CA ASP A 597 20.34 4.45 33.20
C ASP A 597 20.91 3.80 31.93
N TYR A 598 20.26 3.99 30.77
CA TYR A 598 20.79 3.54 29.49
C TYR A 598 21.90 4.48 29.01
N THR A 599 23.15 4.08 29.25
CA THR A 599 24.32 4.68 28.61
C THR A 599 24.63 3.94 27.31
N VAL A 600 24.75 4.68 26.21
CA VAL A 600 25.11 4.13 24.89
C VAL A 600 26.51 3.48 24.96
N ASP A 601 26.59 2.15 24.98
CA ASP A 601 27.86 1.39 25.05
C ASP A 601 28.76 1.60 23.82
N ILE A 602 28.17 1.84 22.65
CA ILE A 602 28.87 2.12 21.40
C ILE A 602 28.27 3.37 20.75
N LYS A 603 28.99 4.49 20.84
CA LYS A 603 28.63 5.75 20.17
C LYS A 603 28.96 5.65 18.68
N HIS A 604 27.93 5.66 17.83
CA HIS A 604 28.10 5.67 16.39
C HIS A 604 27.79 7.07 15.85
N GLU A 605 28.82 7.79 15.37
CA GLU A 605 28.59 8.92 14.48
C GLU A 605 27.85 8.42 13.23
N ILE A 606 26.64 8.92 12.94
CA ILE A 606 26.14 8.86 11.56
C ILE A 606 27.05 9.77 10.74
N GLN A 607 28.11 9.20 10.17
CA GLN A 607 28.81 9.83 9.07
C GLN A 607 27.84 9.83 7.88
N GLY A 608 27.50 11.02 7.38
CA GLY A 608 26.69 11.16 6.18
C GLY A 608 27.25 10.25 5.08
N PHE A 609 26.40 9.36 4.57
CA PHE A 609 26.72 8.21 3.71
C PHE A 609 27.93 8.38 2.77
N ASP A 610 29.13 8.02 3.22
CA ASP A 610 30.34 7.88 2.42
C ASP A 610 30.68 6.40 2.29
N ASN A 611 30.83 5.85 1.08
CA ASN A 611 31.22 4.45 0.87
C ASN A 611 32.65 4.33 0.33
N LYS A 612 33.54 3.77 1.16
CA LYS A 612 34.89 3.24 0.85
C LYS A 612 34.81 1.71 1.06
N LYS A 613 35.57 0.77 0.47
CA LYS A 613 36.79 0.66 -0.36
C LYS A 613 37.10 -0.86 -0.54
N SER A 614 38.02 -1.25 -1.44
CA SER A 614 38.96 -2.37 -1.24
C SER A 614 40.33 -2.02 -1.86
N LYS A 615 41.39 -1.78 -1.08
CA LYS A 615 42.55 -2.65 -0.70
C LYS A 615 43.44 -3.09 -1.91
N GLY A 616 44.78 -2.97 -1.86
CA GLY A 616 45.67 -2.68 -0.73
C GLY A 616 47.19 -2.51 -0.99
N ASN A 617 47.94 -2.57 0.13
CA ASN A 617 49.38 -2.82 0.41
C ASN A 617 50.44 -1.82 -0.12
N ASN A 618 51.51 -1.40 0.59
CA ASN A 618 52.24 -1.91 1.76
C ASN A 618 53.11 -0.79 2.44
N ALA A 619 53.14 -0.78 3.78
CA ALA A 619 54.26 -0.46 4.72
C ALA A 619 54.96 0.95 4.74
N PRO A 620 55.80 1.31 5.76
CA PRO A 620 55.34 1.98 7.01
C PRO A 620 56.21 3.21 7.46
N LYS A 621 55.69 4.10 8.33
CA LYS A 621 56.37 4.65 9.56
C LYS A 621 55.61 5.84 10.22
N SER A 622 55.52 5.73 11.56
CA SER A 622 55.49 6.73 12.67
C SER A 622 54.73 8.08 12.59
N GLN A 623 53.93 8.30 13.65
CA GLN A 623 53.24 9.48 14.24
C GLN A 623 53.94 10.88 14.15
N PRO A 624 53.29 12.01 14.56
CA PRO A 624 51.89 12.23 15.01
C PRO A 624 51.16 13.45 14.36
N GLN A 625 49.82 13.40 14.48
CA GLN A 625 48.83 14.49 14.53
C GLN A 625 49.13 15.89 13.95
N SER A 626 48.30 16.29 12.97
CA SER A 626 47.65 17.60 12.97
C SER A 626 46.35 17.58 12.15
N ASN A 627 45.38 18.37 12.63
CA ASN A 627 44.01 18.64 12.16
C ASN A 627 43.67 18.29 10.70
N GLY A 628 42.78 17.31 10.51
CA GLY A 628 42.14 17.03 9.23
C GLY A 628 40.69 17.47 9.22
N GLN A 629 40.41 18.59 8.55
CA GLN A 629 39.06 18.96 8.11
C GLN A 629 38.36 17.80 7.38
N PRO A 630 37.03 17.67 7.49
CA PRO A 630 36.29 16.61 6.82
C PRO A 630 36.41 16.73 5.30
N LYS A 631 36.80 15.63 4.63
CA LYS A 631 36.93 15.59 3.16
C LYS A 631 35.54 15.49 2.54
N GLU A 632 35.12 16.56 1.87
CA GLU A 632 33.95 16.63 0.99
C GLU A 632 33.82 15.40 0.08
N LYS A 633 32.58 14.93 -0.11
CA LYS A 633 32.23 13.97 -1.15
C LYS A 633 32.73 14.48 -2.48
N LYS A 634 33.73 13.80 -3.02
CA LYS A 634 34.36 14.23 -4.26
C LYS A 634 33.42 13.90 -5.42
N VAL A 635 33.26 14.87 -6.32
CA VAL A 635 32.62 14.63 -7.61
C VAL A 635 33.35 13.46 -8.29
N GLU A 636 32.60 12.43 -8.66
CA GLU A 636 33.12 11.24 -9.34
C GLU A 636 33.11 11.45 -10.85
N TYR A 637 32.09 12.11 -11.38
CA TYR A 637 32.05 12.57 -12.77
C TYR A 637 31.00 13.67 -12.95
N PHE A 638 31.13 14.45 -14.02
CA PHE A 638 30.07 15.35 -14.48
C PHE A 638 29.35 14.70 -15.65
N ALA A 639 28.04 14.86 -15.74
CA ALA A 639 27.25 14.30 -16.82
C ALA A 639 26.03 15.15 -17.17
N VAL A 640 25.56 14.99 -18.40
CA VAL A 640 24.25 15.48 -18.86
C VAL A 640 23.23 14.36 -18.61
N GLN A 641 22.33 14.53 -17.64
CA GLN A 641 21.23 13.60 -17.40
C GLN A 641 20.13 13.79 -18.44
N VAL A 642 19.62 12.68 -18.99
CA VAL A 642 18.59 12.67 -20.03
C VAL A 642 17.36 11.92 -19.53
N PRO A 643 16.13 12.45 -19.70
CA PRO A 643 14.91 11.80 -19.20
C PRO A 643 14.66 10.42 -19.82
N ALA A 644 14.63 9.37 -18.96
CA ALA A 644 14.38 8.00 -19.38
C ALA A 644 13.04 7.79 -20.11
N GLY A 645 12.03 8.61 -19.77
CA GLY A 645 10.71 8.59 -20.43
C GLY A 645 10.73 8.97 -21.91
N ARG A 646 11.82 9.52 -22.44
CA ARG A 646 11.97 9.89 -23.86
C ARG A 646 12.83 8.91 -24.66
N LEU A 647 13.90 8.35 -24.05
CA LEU A 647 14.84 7.45 -24.72
C LEU A 647 14.25 6.05 -25.02
N VAL A 648 13.48 5.47 -24.10
CA VAL A 648 12.91 4.12 -24.29
C VAL A 648 11.89 4.07 -25.45
N PRO A 649 10.97 5.06 -25.61
CA PRO A 649 10.11 5.12 -26.80
C PRO A 649 10.88 5.25 -28.12
N ILE A 650 11.99 6.01 -28.15
CA ILE A 650 12.82 6.17 -29.35
C ILE A 650 13.47 4.82 -29.72
N LEU A 651 14.04 4.11 -28.75
CA LEU A 651 14.58 2.76 -28.97
C LEU A 651 13.49 1.79 -29.47
N ASN A 652 12.30 1.82 -28.86
CA ASN A 652 11.18 1.00 -29.32
C ASN A 652 10.78 1.30 -30.77
N ALA A 653 10.75 2.58 -31.16
CA ALA A 653 10.44 3.00 -32.52
C ALA A 653 11.53 2.57 -33.52
N MET A 654 12.81 2.71 -33.16
CA MET A 654 13.94 2.29 -34.00
C MET A 654 13.93 0.78 -34.29
N PHE A 655 13.52 -0.05 -33.32
CA PHE A 655 13.44 -1.50 -33.49
C PHE A 655 12.06 -2.01 -33.93
N ALA A 656 11.04 -1.15 -34.10
CA ALA A 656 9.67 -1.58 -34.43
C ALA A 656 9.55 -2.29 -35.79
N GLY A 657 10.49 -2.05 -36.72
CA GLY A 657 10.55 -2.69 -38.04
C GLY A 657 11.92 -3.32 -38.35
N ALA A 658 12.76 -3.54 -37.35
CA ALA A 658 14.09 -4.12 -37.52
C ALA A 658 14.01 -5.65 -37.60
N SER A 659 14.95 -6.29 -38.32
CA SER A 659 15.00 -7.75 -38.41
C SER A 659 15.28 -8.39 -37.03
N PRO A 660 14.94 -9.68 -36.83
CA PRO A 660 15.23 -10.40 -35.59
C PRO A 660 16.70 -10.36 -35.21
N GLU A 661 17.60 -10.43 -36.19
CA GLU A 661 19.05 -10.39 -36.00
C GLU A 661 19.52 -9.03 -35.46
N LEU A 662 19.00 -7.92 -36.03
CA LEU A 662 19.31 -6.57 -35.55
C LEU A 662 18.71 -6.30 -34.16
N SER A 663 17.54 -6.88 -33.86
CA SER A 663 16.82 -6.66 -32.61
C SER A 663 17.30 -7.54 -31.45
N GLN A 664 18.15 -8.53 -31.71
CA GLN A 664 18.54 -9.57 -30.73
C GLN A 664 19.07 -8.97 -29.41
N MET A 665 20.03 -8.06 -29.50
CA MET A 665 20.64 -7.43 -28.31
C MET A 665 19.62 -6.57 -27.55
N TYR A 666 18.82 -5.76 -28.26
CA TYR A 666 17.82 -4.90 -27.61
C TYR A 666 16.73 -5.72 -26.90
N ASN A 667 16.25 -6.78 -27.53
CA ASN A 667 15.26 -7.69 -26.96
C ASN A 667 15.82 -8.43 -25.74
N ALA A 668 17.09 -8.87 -25.78
CA ALA A 668 17.77 -9.46 -24.64
C ALA A 668 17.89 -8.49 -23.47
N LEU A 669 18.27 -7.22 -23.73
CA LEU A 669 18.32 -6.19 -22.70
C LEU A 669 16.92 -5.93 -22.08
N ARG A 670 15.85 -5.96 -22.89
CA ARG A 670 14.48 -5.77 -22.40
C ARG A 670 13.98 -6.96 -21.57
N SER A 671 14.12 -8.18 -22.07
CA SER A 671 13.62 -9.39 -21.40
C SER A 671 14.33 -9.63 -20.07
N GLN A 672 15.62 -9.32 -20.00
CA GLN A 672 16.42 -9.45 -18.79
C GLN A 672 16.38 -8.21 -17.88
N ARG A 673 15.59 -7.18 -18.23
CA ARG A 673 15.51 -5.90 -17.50
C ARG A 673 16.88 -5.22 -17.28
N ARG A 674 17.74 -5.26 -18.30
CA ARG A 674 19.11 -4.72 -18.33
C ARG A 674 19.26 -3.41 -19.11
N VAL A 675 18.17 -2.84 -19.61
CA VAL A 675 18.13 -1.43 -20.02
C VAL A 675 18.29 -0.56 -18.78
N GLN A 676 19.18 0.43 -18.80
CA GLN A 676 19.43 1.31 -17.65
C GLN A 676 18.15 2.09 -17.26
N ASN A 677 17.99 2.33 -15.96
CA ASN A 677 16.86 3.10 -15.44
C ASN A 677 17.11 4.62 -15.47
N GLU A 678 18.38 5.02 -15.60
CA GLU A 678 18.83 6.41 -15.70
C GLU A 678 19.82 6.50 -16.85
N PHE A 679 19.69 7.53 -17.69
CA PHE A 679 20.53 7.73 -18.86
C PHE A 679 21.28 9.05 -18.74
N HIS A 680 22.55 9.03 -19.13
CA HIS A 680 23.38 10.22 -19.08
C HIS A 680 24.49 10.19 -20.14
N VAL A 681 24.95 11.37 -20.53
CA VAL A 681 26.19 11.57 -21.29
C VAL A 681 27.27 11.98 -20.30
N THR A 682 28.31 11.15 -20.16
CA THR A 682 29.44 11.52 -19.29
C THR A 682 30.24 12.64 -19.94
N LEU A 683 30.40 13.77 -19.23
CA LEU A 683 31.23 14.90 -19.68
C LEU A 683 32.70 14.69 -19.32
N ILE A 684 32.98 14.30 -18.08
CA ILE A 684 34.33 14.01 -17.59
C ILE A 684 34.24 13.14 -16.34
N HIS A 685 35.07 12.09 -16.28
CA HIS A 685 35.21 11.25 -15.09
C HIS A 685 36.43 11.68 -14.28
N ARG A 686 36.37 11.54 -12.95
CA ARG A 686 37.47 11.89 -12.04
C ARG A 686 38.77 11.17 -12.38
N ALA A 687 38.66 9.97 -12.96
CA ALA A 687 39.80 9.18 -13.43
C ALA A 687 40.60 9.87 -14.55
N THR A 688 39.98 10.74 -15.35
CA THR A 688 40.61 11.51 -16.43
C THR A 688 40.75 13.00 -16.09
N ALA A 689 40.40 13.41 -14.87
CA ALA A 689 40.49 14.80 -14.42
C ALA A 689 41.91 15.36 -14.44
N ALA A 690 42.92 14.52 -14.18
CA ALA A 690 44.33 14.93 -14.21
C ALA A 690 44.83 15.25 -15.63
N GLU A 691 44.24 14.64 -16.66
CA GLU A 691 44.56 14.83 -18.08
C GLU A 691 43.78 16.02 -18.68
N HIS A 692 42.61 16.34 -18.11
CA HIS A 692 41.73 17.44 -18.55
C HIS A 692 41.44 18.45 -17.43
N GLN A 693 42.49 18.99 -16.83
CA GLN A 693 42.41 19.85 -15.64
C GLN A 693 41.53 21.08 -15.83
N GLY A 694 41.62 21.73 -17.01
CA GLY A 694 40.82 22.92 -17.34
C GLY A 694 39.31 22.63 -17.35
N THR A 695 38.89 21.52 -17.97
CA THR A 695 37.48 21.12 -18.02
C THR A 695 36.96 20.73 -16.64
N TRP A 696 37.75 20.01 -15.85
CA TRP A 696 37.38 19.62 -14.48
C TRP A 696 37.22 20.84 -13.56
N ALA A 697 38.16 21.78 -13.62
CA ALA A 697 38.11 23.01 -12.84
C ALA A 697 36.88 23.85 -13.19
N ARG A 698 36.61 24.08 -14.49
CA ARG A 698 35.46 24.86 -14.96
C ARG A 698 34.13 24.28 -14.48
N LEU A 699 33.92 22.97 -14.61
CA LEU A 699 32.68 22.32 -14.17
C LEU A 699 32.52 22.30 -12.65
N THR A 700 33.62 22.20 -11.91
CA THR A 700 33.63 22.30 -10.45
C THR A 700 33.22 23.70 -9.99
N GLU A 701 33.72 24.75 -10.63
CA GLU A 701 33.35 26.14 -10.35
C GLU A 701 31.86 26.39 -10.62
N LEU A 702 31.34 25.96 -11.77
CA LEU A 702 29.92 26.08 -12.10
C LEU A 702 29.03 25.34 -11.09
N HIS A 703 29.44 24.16 -10.64
CA HIS A 703 28.74 23.41 -9.61
C HIS A 703 28.74 24.13 -8.25
N GLN A 704 29.88 24.66 -7.82
CA GLN A 704 29.98 25.44 -6.57
C GLN A 704 29.13 26.71 -6.63
N LYS A 705 29.14 27.43 -7.76
CA LYS A 705 28.32 28.63 -7.97
C LYS A 705 26.82 28.30 -7.93
N ALA A 706 26.41 27.19 -8.54
CA ALA A 706 25.01 26.76 -8.52
C ALA A 706 24.57 26.26 -7.12
N ALA A 707 25.49 25.66 -6.36
CA ALA A 707 25.27 25.22 -4.99
C ALA A 707 25.14 26.40 -4.01
N ALA A 708 25.87 27.49 -4.19
CA ALA A 708 25.99 28.59 -3.21
C ALA A 708 24.65 29.25 -2.84
N PRO A 709 24.45 29.71 -1.59
CA PRO A 709 23.28 30.51 -1.20
C PRO A 709 23.11 31.78 -2.04
N THR A 710 21.88 32.25 -2.25
CA THR A 710 21.55 33.51 -2.93
C THR A 710 20.66 34.39 -2.04
N GLU A 711 20.47 35.67 -2.38
CA GLU A 711 19.64 36.61 -1.59
C GLU A 711 18.20 36.12 -1.37
N GLY A 712 17.66 35.31 -2.30
CA GLY A 712 16.35 34.65 -2.17
C GLY A 712 16.38 33.22 -1.63
N ARG A 713 17.57 32.67 -1.34
CA ARG A 713 17.78 31.29 -0.87
C ARG A 713 18.98 31.24 0.10
N ALA A 714 18.69 31.30 1.39
CA ALA A 714 19.71 31.33 2.45
C ALA A 714 20.49 30.01 2.66
N TYR A 715 20.24 28.97 1.86
CA TYR A 715 20.88 27.65 2.00
C TYR A 715 21.51 27.16 0.69
N ALA A 716 22.53 26.32 0.82
CA ALA A 716 23.20 25.70 -0.32
C ALA A 716 22.38 24.53 -0.88
N ILE A 717 22.35 24.35 -2.20
CA ILE A 717 21.70 23.19 -2.83
C ILE A 717 22.69 22.02 -2.90
N PRO A 718 22.38 20.85 -2.29
CA PRO A 718 23.29 19.70 -2.27
C PRO A 718 23.51 19.00 -3.63
N ASP A 719 22.58 19.14 -4.57
CA ASP A 719 22.67 18.62 -5.95
C ASP A 719 22.12 19.69 -6.92
N PRO A 720 22.89 20.77 -7.18
CA PRO A 720 22.42 21.86 -8.00
C PRO A 720 22.44 21.48 -9.48
N ASN A 721 21.47 22.01 -10.23
CA ASN A 721 21.54 21.97 -11.69
C ASN A 721 22.65 22.93 -12.13
N VAL A 722 23.69 22.39 -12.78
CA VAL A 722 24.86 23.15 -13.24
C VAL A 722 24.54 23.94 -14.51
N GLY A 723 23.63 23.41 -15.33
CA GLY A 723 23.18 24.06 -16.56
C GLY A 723 22.30 23.15 -17.41
N LEU A 724 21.87 23.67 -18.56
CA LEU A 724 21.08 22.93 -19.55
C LEU A 724 21.93 22.68 -20.81
N CYS A 725 21.73 21.52 -21.44
CA CYS A 725 22.38 21.13 -22.68
C CYS A 725 21.42 20.27 -23.51
N ARG A 726 21.32 20.52 -24.81
CA ARG A 726 20.58 19.62 -25.71
C ARG A 726 21.48 18.47 -26.12
N VAL A 727 20.95 17.26 -26.13
CA VAL A 727 21.64 16.04 -26.55
C VAL A 727 20.99 15.56 -27.84
N ARG A 728 21.70 15.73 -28.96
CA ARG A 728 21.27 15.22 -30.26
C ARG A 728 21.68 13.77 -30.41
N LEU A 729 20.73 12.90 -30.72
CA LEU A 729 21.00 11.48 -30.96
C LEU A 729 21.38 11.26 -32.42
N GLU A 730 22.56 10.70 -32.68
CA GLU A 730 23.08 10.53 -34.04
C GLU A 730 22.87 9.09 -34.54
N ARG A 731 23.40 8.12 -33.78
CA ARG A 731 23.39 6.70 -34.15
C ARG A 731 23.30 5.83 -32.91
N LEU A 732 22.67 4.66 -33.04
CA LEU A 732 22.76 3.58 -32.06
C LEU A 732 23.83 2.60 -32.53
N VAL A 733 24.77 2.23 -31.64
CA VAL A 733 25.85 1.28 -31.92
C VAL A 733 25.86 0.20 -30.84
N TRP A 734 25.99 -1.08 -31.23
CA TRP A 734 26.03 -2.19 -30.27
C TRP A 734 26.82 -3.39 -30.78
N ASN A 735 27.24 -4.23 -29.85
CA ASN A 735 27.73 -5.58 -30.11
C ASN A 735 27.01 -6.57 -29.16
N SER A 736 27.51 -7.80 -29.02
CA SER A 736 26.95 -8.80 -28.11
C SER A 736 27.13 -8.48 -26.61
N ARG A 737 27.86 -7.41 -26.26
CA ARG A 737 28.22 -7.05 -24.88
C ARG A 737 27.54 -5.77 -24.40
N VAL A 738 27.52 -4.72 -25.22
CA VAL A 738 27.04 -3.38 -24.83
C VAL A 738 26.34 -2.67 -25.98
N MET A 739 25.36 -1.83 -25.64
CA MET A 739 24.62 -0.97 -26.56
C MET A 739 24.68 0.49 -26.10
N ALA A 740 24.95 1.42 -27.00
CA ALA A 740 25.05 2.85 -26.71
C ALA A 740 24.60 3.74 -27.87
N PHE A 741 23.99 4.89 -27.58
CA PHE A 741 23.80 5.96 -28.55
C PHE A 741 25.07 6.79 -28.67
N VAL A 742 25.51 7.06 -29.90
CA VAL A 742 26.41 8.17 -30.25
C VAL A 742 25.60 9.45 -30.25
N VAL A 743 26.11 10.48 -29.58
CA VAL A 743 25.39 11.73 -29.41
C VAL A 743 26.28 12.94 -29.65
N THR A 744 25.65 14.05 -30.03
CA THR A 744 26.27 15.37 -30.11
C THR A 744 25.68 16.26 -29.02
N LEU A 745 26.53 16.93 -28.25
CA LEU A 745 26.09 17.93 -27.28
C LEU A 745 25.91 19.28 -28.00
N VAL A 746 24.72 19.84 -27.91
CA VAL A 746 24.33 21.10 -28.54
C VAL A 746 24.08 22.14 -27.43
N PRO A 747 24.63 23.36 -27.55
CA PRO A 747 24.34 24.45 -26.62
C PRO A 747 22.83 24.71 -26.53
N PHE A 748 22.34 24.98 -25.32
CA PHE A 748 20.95 25.35 -25.12
C PHE A 748 20.74 26.83 -25.53
N GLU A 749 19.65 27.15 -26.22
CA GLU A 749 19.36 28.53 -26.67
C GLU A 749 19.30 29.49 -25.47
N GLY A 750 20.05 30.61 -25.56
CA GLY A 750 20.16 31.59 -24.48
C GLY A 750 21.13 31.22 -23.35
N SER A 751 21.81 30.06 -23.42
CA SER A 751 22.90 29.70 -22.50
C SER A 751 24.23 30.28 -22.97
N HIS A 752 24.98 30.89 -22.04
CA HIS A 752 26.38 31.27 -22.27
C HIS A 752 27.37 30.11 -22.07
N GLU A 753 26.89 28.97 -21.58
CA GLU A 753 27.69 27.79 -21.29
C GLU A 753 27.65 26.75 -22.43
N ASN A 754 28.83 26.30 -22.86
CA ASN A 754 28.99 25.24 -23.86
C ASN A 754 29.62 23.98 -23.23
N PHE A 755 28.82 22.93 -23.04
CA PHE A 755 29.24 21.68 -22.40
C PHE A 755 29.79 20.68 -23.42
N GLN A 756 30.96 20.11 -23.13
CA GLN A 756 31.63 19.13 -23.98
C GLN A 756 32.07 17.91 -23.19
N SER A 757 32.06 16.75 -23.85
CA SER A 757 32.57 15.49 -23.30
C SER A 757 34.05 15.34 -23.65
N VAL A 758 34.84 14.88 -22.68
CA VAL A 758 36.26 14.52 -22.89
C VAL A 758 36.43 13.13 -23.52
N ASN A 759 35.39 12.29 -23.49
CA ASN A 759 35.41 11.04 -24.24
C ASN A 759 35.50 11.35 -25.73
N ALA A 760 36.35 10.61 -26.44
CA ALA A 760 36.55 10.79 -27.89
C ALA A 760 35.25 10.74 -28.69
N ILE A 761 34.27 9.96 -28.22
CA ILE A 761 32.91 9.91 -28.75
C ILE A 761 31.94 10.06 -27.59
N ALA A 762 31.19 11.15 -27.58
CA ALA A 762 30.12 11.36 -26.61
C ALA A 762 29.00 10.34 -26.85
N HIS A 763 28.53 9.71 -25.77
CA HIS A 763 27.57 8.63 -25.88
C HIS A 763 26.68 8.48 -24.64
N ILE A 764 25.56 7.78 -24.82
CA ILE A 764 24.65 7.31 -23.77
C ILE A 764 24.65 5.79 -23.77
N THR A 765 25.10 5.14 -22.70
CA THR A 765 25.01 3.68 -22.57
C THR A 765 23.57 3.26 -22.31
N ILE A 766 23.04 2.33 -23.11
CA ILE A 766 21.67 1.80 -22.98
C ILE A 766 21.60 0.63 -22.02
N GLY A 767 22.58 -0.27 -22.08
CA GLY A 767 22.62 -1.48 -21.27
C GLY A 767 23.77 -2.39 -21.64
N THR A 768 24.06 -3.33 -20.75
CA THR A 768 25.10 -4.36 -20.92
C THR A 768 24.46 -5.75 -20.85
N ALA A 769 24.99 -6.71 -21.61
CA ALA A 769 24.41 -8.06 -21.72
C ALA A 769 24.44 -8.84 -20.39
N SER A 770 25.43 -8.56 -19.53
CA SER A 770 25.59 -9.19 -18.22
C SER A 770 26.20 -8.20 -17.20
N SER A 771 26.13 -8.54 -15.90
CA SER A 771 26.51 -7.64 -14.80
C SER A 771 28.03 -7.53 -14.58
N ASP A 772 28.80 -8.45 -15.15
CA ASP A 772 30.26 -8.43 -15.20
C ASP A 772 30.80 -7.45 -16.25
N ILE A 773 29.97 -7.03 -17.22
CA ILE A 773 30.31 -6.07 -18.27
C ILE A 773 30.12 -4.65 -17.71
N LYS A 774 31.18 -3.85 -17.74
CA LYS A 774 31.12 -2.47 -17.22
C LYS A 774 30.60 -1.51 -18.28
N PRO A 775 29.75 -0.52 -17.94
CA PRO A 775 29.29 0.50 -18.88
C PRO A 775 30.42 1.25 -19.61
N LYS A 776 31.61 1.35 -18.99
CA LYS A 776 32.81 1.92 -19.62
C LYS A 776 33.19 1.25 -20.94
N GLU A 777 32.88 -0.04 -21.12
CA GLU A 777 33.13 -0.79 -22.37
C GLU A 777 32.43 -0.17 -23.59
N ALA A 778 31.43 0.70 -23.39
CA ALA A 778 30.85 1.51 -24.46
C ALA A 778 31.90 2.43 -25.13
N ASN A 779 32.89 2.94 -24.39
CA ASN A 779 33.99 3.71 -24.98
C ASN A 779 34.83 2.85 -25.92
N ASP A 780 35.14 1.63 -25.50
CA ASP A 780 35.98 0.70 -26.27
C ASP A 780 35.25 0.25 -27.54
N LEU A 781 33.94 -0.05 -27.44
CA LEU A 781 33.06 -0.33 -28.58
C LEU A 781 33.09 0.83 -29.59
N LEU A 782 32.85 2.06 -29.12
CA LEU A 782 32.74 3.21 -30.01
C LEU A 782 34.08 3.61 -30.64
N ALA A 783 35.19 3.46 -29.90
CA ALA A 783 36.53 3.68 -30.43
C ALA A 783 36.84 2.68 -31.57
N SER A 784 36.56 1.40 -31.36
CA SER A 784 36.73 0.36 -32.39
C SER A 784 35.81 0.62 -33.59
N TRP A 785 34.54 0.94 -33.35
CA TRP A 785 33.57 1.27 -34.40
C TRP A 785 34.03 2.46 -35.26
N ASN A 786 34.48 3.55 -34.65
CA ASN A 786 34.92 4.74 -35.36
C ASN A 786 36.23 4.53 -36.12
N TRP A 787 37.17 3.76 -35.56
CA TRP A 787 38.38 3.38 -36.26
C TRP A 787 38.07 2.52 -37.50
N SER A 788 37.26 1.47 -37.35
CA SER A 788 36.86 0.60 -38.48
C SER A 788 36.17 1.40 -39.59
N ARG A 789 35.29 2.34 -39.21
CA ARG A 789 34.63 3.26 -40.14
C ARG A 789 35.61 4.19 -40.86
N SER A 790 36.65 4.68 -40.18
CA SER A 790 37.71 5.50 -40.80
C SER A 790 38.59 4.75 -41.81
N GLN A 791 38.68 3.43 -41.67
CA GLN A 791 39.43 2.54 -42.57
C GLN A 791 38.55 1.95 -43.68
N GLY A 792 37.25 2.24 -43.70
CA GLY A 792 36.30 1.66 -44.66
C GLY A 792 36.03 0.16 -44.44
N ILE A 793 36.28 -0.37 -43.24
CA ILE A 793 36.12 -1.79 -42.90
C ILE A 793 34.92 -1.95 -41.95
N ASN A 794 34.11 -2.99 -42.16
CA ASN A 794 33.05 -3.34 -41.21
C ASN A 794 33.64 -4.11 -40.03
N ALA A 795 33.50 -3.58 -38.81
CA ALA A 795 33.90 -4.27 -37.60
C ALA A 795 33.03 -5.52 -37.38
N ALA A 796 33.63 -6.71 -37.45
CA ALA A 796 32.92 -7.97 -37.25
C ALA A 796 32.20 -7.99 -35.88
N GLY A 797 30.89 -8.29 -35.89
CA GLY A 797 30.07 -8.35 -34.67
C GLY A 797 29.68 -6.99 -34.07
N THR A 798 29.93 -5.88 -34.77
CA THR A 798 29.43 -4.55 -34.41
C THR A 798 28.31 -4.12 -35.35
N TYR A 799 27.21 -3.65 -34.79
CA TYR A 799 26.03 -3.20 -35.51
C TYR A 799 25.81 -1.71 -35.26
N GLU A 800 25.27 -1.02 -36.26
CA GLU A 800 24.88 0.38 -36.13
C GLU A 800 23.53 0.66 -36.80
N MET A 801 22.80 1.64 -36.27
CA MET A 801 21.54 2.13 -36.81
C MET A 801 21.51 3.65 -36.73
N ALA A 802 21.17 4.33 -37.83
CA ALA A 802 20.97 5.78 -37.81
C ALA A 802 19.71 6.14 -37.04
N VAL A 803 19.75 7.20 -36.24
CA VAL A 803 18.56 7.71 -35.56
C VAL A 803 17.72 8.50 -36.59
N PRO A 804 16.44 8.14 -36.82
CA PRO A 804 15.61 8.82 -37.80
C PRO A 804 15.10 10.16 -37.25
N GLY A 805 15.28 11.23 -38.03
CA GLY A 805 14.96 12.59 -37.62
C GLY A 805 16.04 13.19 -36.73
N ASN A 806 16.24 14.50 -36.80
CA ASN A 806 17.19 15.22 -35.96
C ASN A 806 16.65 15.31 -34.52
N ILE A 807 16.68 14.18 -33.78
CA ILE A 807 16.13 14.09 -32.44
C ILE A 807 17.08 14.76 -31.45
N GLU A 808 16.63 15.85 -30.85
CA GLU A 808 17.29 16.53 -29.75
C GLU A 808 16.50 16.33 -28.45
N LEU A 809 17.20 15.96 -27.39
CA LEU A 809 16.65 15.79 -26.06
C LEU A 809 17.18 16.88 -25.13
N GLU A 810 16.30 17.46 -24.32
CA GLU A 810 16.75 18.37 -23.26
C GLU A 810 17.43 17.58 -22.15
N GLY A 811 18.64 18.00 -21.79
CA GLY A 811 19.46 17.39 -20.75
C GLY A 811 19.86 18.41 -19.69
N THR A 812 20.01 17.92 -18.46
CA THR A 812 20.46 18.74 -17.32
C THR A 812 21.86 18.33 -16.91
N VAL A 813 22.78 19.29 -16.82
CA VAL A 813 24.15 19.05 -16.39
C VAL A 813 24.20 18.97 -14.87
N LYS A 814 24.79 17.90 -14.35
CA LYS A 814 24.94 17.65 -12.91
C LYS A 814 26.31 17.06 -12.56
N ALA A 815 26.74 17.30 -11.34
CA ALA A 815 27.83 16.57 -10.73
C ALA A 815 27.28 15.25 -10.14
N VAL A 816 27.86 14.13 -10.51
CA VAL A 816 27.57 12.84 -9.87
C VAL A 816 28.67 12.59 -8.84
N LEU A 817 28.28 12.60 -7.57
CA LEU A 817 29.19 12.40 -6.45
C LEU A 817 29.61 10.93 -6.35
N SER A 818 30.82 10.70 -5.83
CA SER A 818 31.30 9.35 -5.53
C SER A 818 30.35 8.64 -4.55
N ARG A 819 30.02 7.38 -4.87
CA ARG A 819 29.13 6.53 -4.07
C ARG A 819 29.78 6.11 -2.77
#